data_AF-A0A194QBP5-F1
#
_entry.id   AF-A0A194QBP5-F1
#
_cell.length_a   1.000
_cell.length_b   1.000
_cell.length_c   1.000
_cell.angle_alpha   90.00
_cell.angle_beta   90.00
_cell.angle_gamma   90.00
#
_symmetry.space_group_name_H-M   'P 1'
#
loop_
_entity.id
_entity.type
_entity.pdbx_description
1 polymer ?
#
loop_
_entity_poly.entity_id
_entity_poly.type
_entity_poly.pdbx_seq_one_letter_code
_entity_poly.pdbx_strand_id
1 'polypeptide(L)'
;MASTIISTKMASLESAVPGGHTLKEVEWNKKCKKEEIVQELPTATQAICPDATDPANPLGRLRSAMKNISYTQMNAFFDAFLVFYSDEHLSEEPAPEERRLQYISGWAGAGTAAVSEGGAALWVPGSDVRRARATVSCAWLVIDENDPSQPTIAEWIAERPGRNGRVGADARLTSVTDWQSLSSSLQREGMQLIHTPTLFDQVWADEPNPMLRRPDFSRIVANLHHLEYTGMSWRDKVSAVRHELRELGADAMVVTALDEVAWLLNVRGRDLPYAPLLKAFVVVSMKEVRVYAPPGKLSMPVREALAVYNCYTSSNNCTRVNEYTTIYSDLRRATETKILIPTGDTFQRGASAAIAQSVPQSKRLFQSSPIIYFKAQKNEAEIKGMRKAHLRDAVAMCTVLSYIESMGKAGLNELSVAMKVDVTRATQAGYVGLAMRTRVAFGPSAAEPDYRATNVTSRRVLHNSTLVIQSGGQYDEGTTVVTRTVHYGVPSRDERRAYTITLRSLAAFSMLQMPSTLPAAHADPVARAPLWVAKQDYPSITGHGVGAALNRREDPVVIDYRQDTNLHTFREGYFVTSEPAWYEPRKFGIRLGNVLEVVAKSNAYLGFREATLLPYEPKLIDRNLLTEYEINWLNAYNERIRKTVGPELNDQGLTDVYYWMMNKTIHIEPPSKARKMTSSASKREITTLFSCLIMLTTIIKF
;
A
#
# COMPACT_ATOMS: atom_id res chain seq x y z
N MET A 1 33.02 39.60 -18.32
CA MET A 1 33.19 39.06 -19.69
C MET A 1 31.85 38.40 -20.04
N ALA A 2 30.87 39.12 -20.59
CA ALA A 2 30.80 39.60 -21.98
C ALA A 2 30.92 38.41 -22.96
N SER A 3 29.83 37.86 -23.53
CA SER A 3 29.06 38.36 -24.69
C SER A 3 29.49 37.66 -26.00
N THR A 4 28.73 37.47 -27.11
CA THR A 4 27.28 37.60 -27.44
C THR A 4 27.08 37.19 -28.94
N ILE A 5 26.21 36.20 -29.25
CA ILE A 5 25.35 36.00 -30.46
C ILE A 5 25.97 35.83 -31.90
N ILE A 6 25.14 35.29 -32.81
CA ILE A 6 25.14 35.30 -34.32
C ILE A 6 25.93 34.15 -34.97
N SER A 7 25.40 33.16 -35.72
CA SER A 7 24.19 32.89 -36.55
C SER A 7 24.36 32.98 -38.10
N THR A 8 23.83 31.94 -38.77
CA THR A 8 23.32 31.90 -40.17
C THR A 8 24.29 32.01 -41.38
N LYS A 9 24.29 30.98 -42.24
CA LYS A 9 24.02 31.12 -43.69
C LYS A 9 23.62 29.79 -44.37
N MET A 10 22.78 29.88 -45.40
CA MET A 10 22.19 28.78 -46.18
C MET A 10 22.88 28.59 -47.54
N ALA A 11 22.50 27.49 -48.23
CA ALA A 11 22.49 27.31 -49.69
C ALA A 11 23.87 27.13 -50.38
N SER A 12 24.01 26.42 -51.50
CA SER A 12 23.15 25.49 -52.26
C SER A 12 24.00 24.84 -53.38
N LEU A 13 23.60 23.67 -53.92
CA LEU A 13 23.98 23.22 -55.27
C LEU A 13 23.15 22.00 -55.72
N GLU A 14 22.71 22.01 -56.99
CA GLU A 14 21.83 21.00 -57.63
C GLU A 14 22.48 20.38 -58.89
N SER A 15 21.80 19.36 -59.46
CA SER A 15 21.95 18.77 -60.82
C SER A 15 23.08 17.71 -61.02
N ALA A 16 22.93 16.62 -61.81
CA ALA A 16 21.82 16.18 -62.70
C ALA A 16 21.71 14.63 -62.91
N VAL A 17 20.49 14.06 -62.79
CA VAL A 17 19.62 13.32 -63.78
C VAL A 17 20.30 12.59 -64.99
N PRO A 18 19.83 11.42 -65.57
CA PRO A 18 18.49 10.74 -65.57
C PRO A 18 18.50 9.24 -65.12
N GLY A 19 17.40 8.46 -65.01
CA GLY A 19 15.93 8.56 -65.24
C GLY A 19 15.32 7.11 -65.20
N GLY A 20 14.01 6.79 -65.14
CA GLY A 20 12.75 7.55 -65.19
C GLY A 20 11.51 6.69 -64.80
N HIS A 21 10.51 6.51 -65.69
CA HIS A 21 9.28 5.68 -65.58
C HIS A 21 8.24 5.93 -64.44
N THR A 22 7.63 7.13 -64.50
CA THR A 22 6.17 7.37 -64.59
C THR A 22 5.16 6.76 -63.58
N LEU A 23 4.71 7.65 -62.67
CA LEU A 23 3.31 8.11 -62.47
C LEU A 23 2.20 7.10 -62.09
N LYS A 24 1.76 7.14 -60.81
CA LYS A 24 0.34 7.07 -60.39
C LYS A 24 0.15 7.33 -58.87
N GLU A 25 0.18 8.58 -58.39
CA GLU A 25 -0.29 8.90 -57.02
C GLU A 25 -0.60 10.38 -56.70
N VAL A 26 -1.32 11.10 -57.58
CA VAL A 26 -1.92 12.41 -57.22
C VAL A 26 -3.33 12.56 -57.81
N GLU A 27 -4.28 11.74 -57.36
CA GLU A 27 -5.71 12.04 -57.55
C GLU A 27 -6.63 11.34 -56.52
N TRP A 28 -6.45 11.66 -55.23
CA TRP A 28 -7.41 11.26 -54.18
C TRP A 28 -7.81 12.41 -53.25
N ASN A 29 -8.00 13.60 -53.84
CA ASN A 29 -8.41 14.79 -53.08
C ASN A 29 -9.28 15.74 -53.92
N LYS A 30 -10.49 15.27 -54.32
CA LYS A 30 -11.69 16.05 -54.70
C LYS A 30 -12.81 15.15 -55.28
N LYS A 31 -13.57 14.43 -54.44
CA LYS A 31 -15.00 14.05 -54.63
C LYS A 31 -15.48 13.00 -53.61
N CYS A 32 -15.64 13.41 -52.36
CA CYS A 32 -16.73 12.91 -51.52
C CYS A 32 -17.43 14.15 -50.95
N LYS A 33 -18.46 14.62 -51.66
CA LYS A 33 -19.33 15.69 -51.16
C LYS A 33 -20.18 15.12 -50.02
N LYS A 34 -20.38 15.97 -49.00
CA LYS A 34 -21.48 15.94 -48.04
C LYS A 34 -22.69 15.10 -48.49
N GLU A 35 -22.93 14.00 -47.79
CA GLU A 35 -24.29 13.62 -47.43
C GLU A 35 -24.52 14.20 -46.02
N GLU A 36 -25.25 15.31 -45.95
CA GLU A 36 -25.74 15.84 -44.68
C GLU A 36 -26.88 14.95 -44.20
N ILE A 37 -26.52 13.86 -43.51
CA ILE A 37 -27.46 13.22 -42.59
C ILE A 37 -27.67 14.20 -41.44
N VAL A 38 -28.74 14.99 -41.56
CA VAL A 38 -29.34 15.68 -40.42
C VAL A 38 -29.89 14.60 -39.50
N GLN A 39 -29.03 14.08 -38.62
CA GLN A 39 -29.52 13.57 -37.35
C GLN A 39 -30.09 14.77 -36.61
N GLU A 40 -31.41 14.89 -36.62
CA GLU A 40 -32.12 15.69 -35.63
C GLU A 40 -31.59 15.25 -34.26
N LEU A 41 -30.88 16.15 -33.60
CA LEU A 41 -30.58 16.01 -32.18
C LEU A 41 -31.92 15.77 -31.48
N PRO A 42 -32.13 14.61 -30.84
CA PRO A 42 -33.25 14.51 -29.94
C PRO A 42 -33.00 15.54 -28.85
N THR A 43 -33.86 16.55 -28.77
CA THR A 43 -34.03 17.42 -27.60
C THR A 43 -34.65 16.61 -26.45
N ALA A 44 -34.05 15.47 -26.15
CA ALA A 44 -34.12 14.84 -24.86
C ALA A 44 -33.41 15.78 -23.89
N THR A 45 -34.20 16.53 -23.14
CA THR A 45 -33.75 17.10 -21.87
C THR A 45 -33.00 16.01 -21.12
N GLN A 46 -31.70 16.21 -20.90
CA GLN A 46 -30.88 15.26 -20.15
C GLN A 46 -31.60 15.00 -18.83
N ALA A 47 -32.04 13.76 -18.62
CA ALA A 47 -32.81 13.41 -17.44
C ALA A 47 -31.97 13.73 -16.21
N ILE A 48 -32.36 14.77 -15.48
CA ILE A 48 -31.61 15.25 -14.33
C ILE A 48 -31.54 14.09 -13.34
N CYS A 49 -30.31 13.66 -13.03
CA CYS A 49 -30.08 12.53 -12.13
C CYS A 49 -30.82 12.80 -10.81
N PRO A 50 -31.78 11.95 -10.37
CA PRO A 50 -32.61 12.25 -9.19
C PRO A 50 -31.76 12.53 -7.94
N ASP A 51 -30.71 11.73 -7.72
CA ASP A 51 -29.71 11.90 -6.67
C ASP A 51 -29.00 13.26 -6.71
N ALA A 52 -28.88 13.89 -7.88
CA ALA A 52 -28.24 15.20 -8.01
C ALA A 52 -29.15 16.34 -7.52
N THR A 53 -30.45 16.10 -7.36
CA THR A 53 -31.47 17.10 -6.97
C THR A 53 -32.19 16.81 -5.66
N ASP A 54 -32.14 15.58 -5.15
CA ASP A 54 -32.81 15.20 -3.90
C ASP A 54 -32.21 15.95 -2.68
N PRO A 55 -32.97 16.84 -2.01
CA PRO A 55 -32.49 17.58 -0.86
C PRO A 55 -32.35 16.72 0.41
N ALA A 56 -32.95 15.51 0.44
CA ALA A 56 -32.91 14.62 1.60
C ALA A 56 -31.64 13.74 1.64
N ASN A 57 -30.95 13.56 0.52
CA ASN A 57 -29.73 12.75 0.47
C ASN A 57 -28.49 13.52 0.97
N PRO A 58 -27.36 12.84 1.27
CA PRO A 58 -26.16 13.48 1.80
C PRO A 58 -25.61 14.64 0.96
N LEU A 59 -25.76 14.59 -0.36
CA LEU A 59 -25.28 15.62 -1.29
C LEU A 59 -26.16 16.88 -1.25
N GLY A 60 -27.48 16.72 -1.30
CA GLY A 60 -28.45 17.82 -1.16
C GLY A 60 -28.40 18.49 0.22
N ARG A 61 -28.21 17.69 1.28
CA ARG A 61 -28.02 18.19 2.65
C ARG A 61 -26.73 19.02 2.79
N LEU A 62 -25.62 18.62 2.18
CA LEU A 62 -24.38 19.42 2.19
C LEU A 62 -24.56 20.78 1.48
N ARG A 63 -25.18 20.81 0.29
CA ARG A 63 -25.46 22.07 -0.43
C ARG A 63 -26.34 23.02 0.40
N SER A 64 -27.33 22.48 1.09
CA SER A 64 -28.19 23.25 1.99
C SER A 64 -27.40 23.85 3.16
N ALA A 65 -26.46 23.09 3.74
CA ALA A 65 -25.58 23.56 4.81
C ALA A 65 -24.57 24.63 4.34
N MET A 66 -24.04 24.53 3.11
CA MET A 66 -23.16 25.55 2.51
C MET A 66 -23.79 26.95 2.42
N LYS A 67 -25.13 27.01 2.38
CA LYS A 67 -25.95 28.22 2.32
C LYS A 67 -26.59 28.59 3.67
N ASN A 68 -26.26 27.91 4.75
CA ASN A 68 -26.87 28.14 6.06
C ASN A 68 -25.82 28.59 7.10
N ILE A 69 -26.02 29.82 7.60
CA ILE A 69 -25.13 30.49 8.58
C ILE A 69 -24.93 29.66 9.87
N SER A 70 -25.92 28.84 10.27
CA SER A 70 -25.78 27.97 11.45
C SER A 70 -24.69 26.90 11.28
N TYR A 71 -24.52 26.40 10.06
CA TYR A 71 -23.55 25.35 9.71
C TYR A 71 -22.19 25.92 9.29
N THR A 72 -22.18 27.04 8.55
CA THR A 72 -20.92 27.69 8.15
C THR A 72 -20.20 28.34 9.34
N GLN A 73 -20.93 28.65 10.42
CA GLN A 73 -20.42 29.31 11.64
C GLN A 73 -19.69 30.63 11.33
N MET A 74 -20.05 31.23 10.20
CA MET A 74 -19.51 32.45 9.63
C MET A 74 -20.66 33.20 8.98
N ASN A 75 -20.61 34.54 8.92
CA ASN A 75 -21.55 35.35 8.12
C ASN A 75 -21.20 35.25 6.62
N ALA A 76 -21.10 34.03 6.11
CA ALA A 76 -20.55 33.65 4.82
C ALA A 76 -21.21 32.36 4.31
N PHE A 77 -21.40 32.28 3.00
CA PHE A 77 -21.77 31.08 2.27
C PHE A 77 -20.58 30.56 1.46
N PHE A 78 -20.59 29.26 1.18
CA PHE A 78 -19.60 28.60 0.32
C PHE A 78 -20.22 28.28 -1.05
N ASP A 79 -19.51 28.61 -2.11
CA ASP A 79 -19.91 28.30 -3.50
C ASP A 79 -19.54 26.86 -3.88
N ALA A 80 -18.47 26.35 -3.28
CA ALA A 80 -18.07 24.95 -3.32
C ALA A 80 -17.57 24.45 -1.95
N PHE A 81 -17.69 23.15 -1.70
CA PHE A 81 -17.15 22.49 -0.51
C PHE A 81 -16.33 21.26 -0.92
N LEU A 82 -15.18 21.07 -0.29
CA LEU A 82 -14.26 19.98 -0.55
C LEU A 82 -14.36 18.91 0.53
N VAL A 83 -14.41 17.65 0.11
CA VAL A 83 -14.49 16.49 0.99
C VAL A 83 -13.31 15.57 0.72
N PHE A 84 -12.38 15.51 1.67
CA PHE A 84 -11.22 14.64 1.60
C PHE A 84 -11.55 13.23 2.11
N TYR A 85 -10.81 12.22 1.63
CA TYR A 85 -10.91 10.84 2.13
C TYR A 85 -10.33 10.65 3.54
N SER A 86 -9.30 11.42 3.90
CA SER A 86 -8.44 11.19 5.08
C SER A 86 -9.09 11.54 6.43
N ASP A 87 -8.50 11.03 7.51
CA ASP A 87 -8.74 11.49 8.88
C ASP A 87 -7.76 12.60 9.30
N GLU A 88 -7.84 13.03 10.57
CA GLU A 88 -6.99 14.10 11.15
C GLU A 88 -5.49 13.75 11.24
N HIS A 89 -5.15 12.47 11.05
CA HIS A 89 -3.78 11.92 11.09
C HIS A 89 -3.27 11.49 9.71
N LEU A 90 -4.07 11.73 8.66
CA LEU A 90 -3.81 11.37 7.27
C LEU A 90 -3.61 9.85 7.07
N SER A 91 -4.31 9.02 7.84
CA SER A 91 -4.23 7.56 7.79
C SER A 91 -4.56 6.98 6.41
N GLU A 92 -3.88 5.89 6.05
CA GLU A 92 -4.04 5.19 4.75
C GLU A 92 -5.48 4.75 4.47
N GLU A 93 -6.12 4.07 5.43
CA GLU A 93 -7.50 3.56 5.35
C GLU A 93 -8.22 3.97 6.64
N PRO A 94 -8.85 5.16 6.69
CA PRO A 94 -9.52 5.69 7.87
C PRO A 94 -10.61 4.77 8.42
N ALA A 95 -10.90 4.93 9.71
CA ALA A 95 -12.00 4.24 10.39
C ALA A 95 -13.36 4.62 9.78
N PRO A 96 -14.38 3.73 9.78
CA PRO A 96 -15.70 4.01 9.21
C PRO A 96 -16.32 5.35 9.65
N GLU A 97 -16.13 5.73 10.92
CA GLU A 97 -16.58 6.99 11.52
C GLU A 97 -15.85 8.25 11.00
N GLU A 98 -14.78 8.13 10.21
CA GLU A 98 -14.07 9.25 9.59
C GLU A 98 -14.28 9.34 8.06
N ARG A 99 -14.96 8.36 7.44
CA ARG A 99 -15.10 8.23 5.97
C ARG A 99 -16.17 9.16 5.36
N ARG A 100 -15.99 10.46 5.54
CA ARG A 100 -16.82 11.54 4.99
C ARG A 100 -17.07 11.39 3.48
N LEU A 101 -16.01 11.07 2.73
CA LEU A 101 -16.08 10.83 1.29
C LEU A 101 -16.99 9.65 0.93
N GLN A 102 -16.92 8.55 1.69
CA GLN A 102 -17.77 7.37 1.49
C GLN A 102 -19.24 7.69 1.83
N TYR A 103 -19.49 8.45 2.90
CA TYR A 103 -20.84 8.86 3.29
C TYR A 103 -21.53 9.71 2.20
N ILE A 104 -20.84 10.69 1.61
CA ILE A 104 -21.46 11.59 0.63
C ILE A 104 -21.59 11.00 -0.79
N SER A 105 -20.67 10.12 -1.20
CA SER A 105 -20.58 9.64 -2.59
C SER A 105 -20.75 8.12 -2.78
N GLY A 106 -20.74 7.34 -1.70
CA GLY A 106 -20.59 5.88 -1.75
C GLY A 106 -19.15 5.40 -1.99
N TRP A 107 -18.21 6.29 -2.33
CA TRP A 107 -16.84 5.90 -2.68
C TRP A 107 -16.01 5.48 -1.46
N ALA A 108 -15.75 4.17 -1.36
CA ALA A 108 -14.86 3.57 -0.38
C ALA A 108 -13.43 3.42 -0.93
N GLY A 109 -12.75 4.55 -1.15
CA GLY A 109 -11.37 4.60 -1.65
C GLY A 109 -10.75 5.99 -1.54
N ALA A 110 -9.46 6.09 -1.82
CA ALA A 110 -8.73 7.36 -1.85
C ALA A 110 -9.29 8.30 -2.93
N GLY A 111 -9.15 9.60 -2.70
CA GLY A 111 -9.61 10.64 -3.61
C GLY A 111 -10.03 11.92 -2.87
N THR A 112 -10.49 12.90 -3.64
CA THR A 112 -11.07 14.15 -3.15
C THR A 112 -12.34 14.45 -3.93
N ALA A 113 -13.41 14.83 -3.24
CA ALA A 113 -14.63 15.33 -3.87
C ALA A 113 -14.72 16.86 -3.79
N ALA A 114 -15.30 17.46 -4.82
CA ALA A 114 -15.78 18.83 -4.80
C ALA A 114 -17.30 18.84 -5.04
N VAL A 115 -18.03 19.55 -4.18
CA VAL A 115 -19.48 19.73 -4.27
C VAL A 115 -19.77 21.20 -4.48
N SER A 116 -20.61 21.52 -5.46
CA SER A 116 -21.12 22.87 -5.74
C SER A 116 -22.63 22.80 -6.00
N GLU A 117 -23.29 23.95 -6.10
CA GLU A 117 -24.71 24.00 -6.49
C GLU A 117 -24.96 23.30 -7.84
N GLY A 118 -24.10 23.56 -8.83
CA GLY A 118 -24.23 23.08 -10.21
C GLY A 118 -23.68 21.68 -10.49
N GLY A 119 -23.24 20.93 -9.49
CA GLY A 119 -22.76 19.56 -9.69
C GLY A 119 -21.83 19.04 -8.58
N ALA A 120 -21.39 17.80 -8.72
CA ALA A 120 -20.39 17.18 -7.86
C ALA A 120 -19.38 16.40 -8.71
N ALA A 121 -18.10 16.44 -8.31
CA ALA A 121 -17.02 15.71 -8.96
C ALA A 121 -16.13 15.03 -7.93
N LEU A 122 -15.52 13.92 -8.36
CA LEU A 122 -14.68 13.05 -7.55
C LEU A 122 -13.40 12.74 -8.34
N TRP A 123 -12.26 13.23 -7.84
CA TRP A 123 -10.93 12.89 -8.32
C TRP A 123 -10.45 11.64 -7.59
N VAL A 124 -10.02 10.64 -8.35
CA VAL A 124 -9.47 9.37 -7.84
C VAL A 124 -8.17 9.00 -8.57
N PRO A 125 -7.30 8.17 -7.97
CA PRO A 125 -6.16 7.57 -8.65
C PRO A 125 -6.58 6.84 -9.94
N GLY A 126 -5.75 6.89 -10.99
CA GLY A 126 -6.08 6.33 -12.30
C GLY A 126 -6.40 4.82 -12.29
N SER A 127 -5.81 4.05 -11.38
CA SER A 127 -6.14 2.62 -11.22
C SER A 127 -7.56 2.38 -10.67
N ASP A 128 -8.15 3.39 -10.01
CA ASP A 128 -9.45 3.32 -9.34
C ASP A 128 -10.61 3.92 -10.15
N VAL A 129 -10.35 4.68 -11.23
CA VAL A 129 -11.37 5.35 -12.07
C VAL A 129 -12.49 4.41 -12.52
N ARG A 130 -12.15 3.18 -12.94
CA ARG A 130 -13.14 2.16 -13.34
C ARG A 130 -14.03 1.74 -12.16
N ARG A 131 -13.42 1.54 -10.98
CA ARG A 131 -14.12 1.13 -9.75
C ARG A 131 -15.02 2.26 -9.27
N ALA A 132 -14.54 3.50 -9.29
CA ALA A 132 -15.30 4.69 -8.92
C ALA A 132 -16.52 4.88 -9.82
N ARG A 133 -16.36 4.85 -11.15
CA ARG A 133 -17.48 4.94 -12.13
C ARG A 133 -18.54 3.84 -11.99
N ALA A 134 -18.17 2.68 -11.43
CA ALA A 134 -19.10 1.59 -11.15
C ALA A 134 -19.71 1.63 -9.73
N THR A 135 -19.28 2.57 -8.87
CA THR A 135 -19.69 2.67 -7.46
C THR A 135 -20.54 3.90 -7.18
N VAL A 136 -20.16 5.07 -7.71
CA VAL A 136 -20.87 6.34 -7.48
C VAL A 136 -22.10 6.46 -8.39
N SER A 137 -23.11 7.21 -7.96
CA SER A 137 -24.30 7.44 -8.78
C SER A 137 -24.10 8.51 -9.86
N CYS A 138 -25.10 8.68 -10.73
CA CYS A 138 -25.07 9.65 -11.84
C CYS A 138 -24.90 11.12 -11.42
N ALA A 139 -24.96 11.44 -10.12
CA ALA A 139 -24.71 12.78 -9.60
C ALA A 139 -23.22 13.18 -9.59
N TRP A 140 -22.32 12.21 -9.81
CA TRP A 140 -20.88 12.37 -9.65
C TRP A 140 -20.12 12.25 -10.97
N LEU A 141 -19.37 13.29 -11.33
CA LEU A 141 -18.35 13.23 -12.38
C LEU A 141 -17.07 12.60 -11.82
N VAL A 142 -16.68 11.42 -12.31
CA VAL A 142 -15.43 10.74 -11.90
C VAL A 142 -14.27 11.15 -12.82
N ILE A 143 -13.29 11.81 -12.22
CA ILE A 143 -12.09 12.37 -12.86
C ILE A 143 -10.87 11.55 -12.43
N ASP A 144 -9.95 11.33 -13.37
CA ASP A 144 -8.64 10.73 -13.10
C ASP A 144 -7.68 11.82 -12.58
N GLU A 145 -7.19 11.68 -11.35
CA GLU A 145 -6.27 12.66 -10.76
C GLU A 145 -4.85 12.60 -11.34
N ASN A 146 -4.53 11.54 -12.10
CA ASN A 146 -3.22 11.34 -12.72
C ASN A 146 -3.21 11.72 -14.21
N ASP A 147 -4.35 12.13 -14.79
CA ASP A 147 -4.48 12.55 -16.18
C ASP A 147 -4.41 14.08 -16.31
N PRO A 148 -3.29 14.67 -16.80
CA PRO A 148 -3.15 16.12 -16.92
C PRO A 148 -4.01 16.73 -18.03
N SER A 149 -4.76 15.93 -18.81
CA SER A 149 -5.75 16.43 -19.77
C SER A 149 -7.15 16.63 -19.17
N GLN A 150 -7.38 16.16 -17.95
CA GLN A 150 -8.64 16.35 -17.22
C GLN A 150 -8.54 17.56 -16.26
N PRO A 151 -9.67 18.25 -15.98
CA PRO A 151 -9.65 19.47 -15.18
C PRO A 151 -9.23 19.20 -13.74
N THR A 152 -8.38 20.07 -13.21
CA THR A 152 -8.03 20.10 -11.79
C THR A 152 -9.24 20.52 -10.94
N ILE A 153 -9.15 20.29 -9.62
CA ILE A 153 -10.15 20.74 -8.66
C ILE A 153 -10.39 22.26 -8.76
N ALA A 154 -9.36 23.06 -8.99
CA ALA A 154 -9.48 24.51 -9.08
C ALA A 154 -10.22 24.94 -10.34
N GLU A 155 -9.86 24.39 -11.51
CA GLU A 155 -10.50 24.68 -12.80
C GLU A 155 -11.96 24.22 -12.82
N TRP A 156 -12.24 22.99 -12.37
CA TRP A 156 -13.61 22.47 -12.28
C TRP A 156 -14.48 23.30 -11.34
N ILE A 157 -13.94 23.78 -10.23
CA ILE A 157 -14.69 24.72 -9.40
C ILE A 157 -14.90 26.02 -10.19
N ALA A 158 -13.86 26.65 -10.75
CA ALA A 158 -13.91 27.96 -11.39
C ALA A 158 -14.98 28.13 -12.50
N GLU A 159 -15.34 27.04 -13.20
CA GLU A 159 -16.42 27.01 -14.19
C GLU A 159 -17.84 27.27 -13.62
N ARG A 160 -18.03 27.19 -12.29
CA ARG A 160 -19.35 27.09 -11.63
C ARG A 160 -19.77 28.29 -10.77
N PRO A 161 -18.90 28.99 -10.01
CA PRO A 161 -19.23 30.23 -9.32
C PRO A 161 -18.93 31.46 -10.18
N GLY A 162 -19.42 32.62 -9.73
CA GLY A 162 -18.86 33.89 -10.18
C GLY A 162 -17.43 34.07 -9.65
N ARG A 163 -16.66 34.97 -10.29
CA ARG A 163 -15.34 35.40 -9.80
C ARG A 163 -15.48 35.90 -8.34
N ASN A 164 -14.49 35.58 -7.48
CA ASN A 164 -14.47 35.82 -6.02
C ASN A 164 -15.23 34.81 -5.14
N GLY A 165 -15.41 33.56 -5.58
CA GLY A 165 -16.05 32.49 -4.80
C GLY A 165 -15.27 32.02 -3.56
N ARG A 166 -16.00 31.51 -2.55
CA ARG A 166 -15.47 30.90 -1.32
C ARG A 166 -15.60 29.39 -1.36
N VAL A 167 -14.49 28.68 -1.15
CA VAL A 167 -14.41 27.22 -1.11
C VAL A 167 -14.17 26.76 0.33
N GLY A 168 -15.12 26.03 0.91
CA GLY A 168 -14.99 25.48 2.27
C GLY A 168 -14.29 24.11 2.27
N ALA A 169 -13.41 23.85 3.24
CA ALA A 169 -12.72 22.57 3.39
C ALA A 169 -12.17 22.35 4.81
N ASP A 170 -12.03 21.10 5.25
CA ASP A 170 -11.39 20.82 6.54
C ASP A 170 -9.87 20.62 6.41
N ALA A 171 -9.09 21.63 6.83
CA ALA A 171 -7.63 21.62 6.86
C ALA A 171 -7.03 20.56 7.81
N ARG A 172 -7.82 19.92 8.67
CA ARG A 172 -7.37 18.78 9.47
C ARG A 172 -7.21 17.51 8.64
N LEU A 173 -7.96 17.38 7.54
CA LEU A 173 -8.13 16.14 6.77
C LEU A 173 -7.28 16.11 5.49
N THR A 174 -6.29 16.98 5.36
CA THR A 174 -5.35 16.99 4.22
C THR A 174 -3.98 17.52 4.66
N SER A 175 -2.92 17.19 3.91
CA SER A 175 -1.54 17.57 4.26
C SER A 175 -1.31 19.08 4.12
N VAL A 176 -0.26 19.58 4.77
CA VAL A 176 0.20 20.97 4.57
C VAL A 176 0.44 21.28 3.10
N THR A 177 1.12 20.37 2.39
CA THR A 177 1.54 20.51 0.99
C THR A 177 0.33 20.56 0.05
N ASP A 178 -0.61 19.63 0.23
CA ASP A 178 -1.82 19.54 -0.61
C ASP A 178 -2.72 20.76 -0.39
N TRP A 179 -2.89 21.20 0.87
CA TRP A 179 -3.63 22.42 1.18
C TRP A 179 -2.99 23.66 0.55
N GLN A 180 -1.66 23.79 0.59
CA GLN A 180 -0.95 24.91 -0.03
C GLN A 180 -1.08 24.90 -1.56
N SER A 181 -0.92 23.74 -2.19
CA SER A 181 -1.09 23.56 -3.64
C SER A 181 -2.51 23.92 -4.10
N LEU A 182 -3.52 23.43 -3.38
CA LEU A 182 -4.93 23.67 -3.66
C LEU A 182 -5.33 25.13 -3.40
N SER A 183 -4.87 25.71 -2.28
CA SER A 183 -5.09 27.12 -1.96
C SER A 183 -4.48 28.04 -3.03
N SER A 184 -3.25 27.76 -3.46
CA SER A 184 -2.56 28.53 -4.51
C SER A 184 -3.25 28.40 -5.87
N SER A 185 -3.79 27.22 -6.17
CA SER A 185 -4.51 26.97 -7.44
C SER A 185 -5.88 27.66 -7.45
N LEU A 186 -6.63 27.59 -6.35
CA LEU A 186 -7.90 28.33 -6.20
C LEU A 186 -7.68 29.86 -6.24
N GLN A 187 -6.59 30.37 -5.66
CA GLN A 187 -6.25 31.79 -5.72
C GLN A 187 -5.95 32.29 -7.14
N ARG A 188 -5.34 31.46 -8.01
CA ARG A 188 -5.13 31.80 -9.43
C ARG A 188 -6.46 32.00 -10.16
N GLU A 189 -7.47 31.21 -9.82
CA GLU A 189 -8.85 31.35 -10.32
C GLU A 189 -9.68 32.42 -9.58
N GLY A 190 -9.05 33.20 -8.70
CA GLY A 190 -9.72 34.27 -7.95
C GLY A 190 -10.64 33.79 -6.83
N MET A 191 -10.44 32.58 -6.30
CA MET A 191 -11.21 32.00 -5.20
C MET A 191 -10.42 31.88 -3.90
N GLN A 192 -11.12 31.75 -2.77
CA GLN A 192 -10.51 31.60 -1.45
C GLN A 192 -10.84 30.26 -0.81
N LEU A 193 -9.80 29.49 -0.44
CA LEU A 193 -9.92 28.26 0.33
C LEU A 193 -9.99 28.59 1.83
N ILE A 194 -11.06 28.16 2.50
CA ILE A 194 -11.38 28.50 3.88
C ILE A 194 -11.44 27.22 4.74
N HIS A 195 -10.79 27.26 5.90
CA HIS A 195 -10.83 26.16 6.86
C HIS A 195 -12.18 26.13 7.60
N THR A 196 -12.95 25.06 7.39
CA THR A 196 -14.29 24.87 7.96
C THR A 196 -14.43 23.45 8.57
N PRO A 197 -14.00 23.25 9.83
CA PRO A 197 -13.90 21.91 10.42
C PRO A 197 -15.23 21.27 10.86
N THR A 198 -16.27 22.07 11.10
CA THR A 198 -17.50 21.63 11.79
C THR A 198 -18.67 21.31 10.85
N LEU A 199 -18.78 22.02 9.72
CA LEU A 199 -19.93 21.98 8.81
C LEU A 199 -20.30 20.57 8.35
N PHE A 200 -19.33 19.81 7.82
CA PHE A 200 -19.60 18.47 7.29
C PHE A 200 -19.98 17.48 8.40
N ASP A 201 -19.31 17.56 9.55
CA ASP A 201 -19.55 16.67 10.69
C ASP A 201 -20.94 16.91 11.31
N GLN A 202 -21.43 18.15 11.29
CA GLN A 202 -22.81 18.49 11.66
C GLN A 202 -23.83 17.90 10.67
N VAL A 203 -23.60 18.06 9.36
CA VAL A 203 -24.47 17.44 8.33
C VAL A 203 -24.55 15.93 8.51
N TRP A 204 -23.45 15.26 8.82
CA TRP A 204 -23.45 13.80 9.04
C TRP A 204 -24.05 13.39 10.40
N ALA A 205 -23.93 14.22 11.44
CA ALA A 205 -24.58 13.99 12.73
C ALA A 205 -26.12 14.11 12.63
N ASP A 206 -26.60 15.12 11.89
CA ASP A 206 -28.02 15.40 11.68
C ASP A 206 -28.68 14.46 10.63
N GLU A 207 -28.00 13.36 10.25
CA GLU A 207 -28.47 12.44 9.22
C GLU A 207 -29.80 11.76 9.62
N PRO A 208 -30.91 12.03 8.91
CA PRO A 208 -32.21 11.49 9.29
C PRO A 208 -32.25 9.95 9.23
N ASN A 209 -31.59 9.33 8.24
CA ASN A 209 -31.56 7.88 8.09
C ASN A 209 -30.62 7.24 9.13
N PRO A 210 -31.12 6.46 10.10
CA PRO A 210 -30.26 5.86 11.13
C PRO A 210 -29.17 4.93 10.57
N MET A 211 -29.37 4.35 9.38
CA MET A 211 -28.40 3.47 8.71
C MET A 211 -27.23 4.22 8.07
N LEU A 212 -27.36 5.54 7.85
CA LEU A 212 -26.33 6.40 7.25
C LEU A 212 -25.66 7.35 8.26
N ARG A 213 -26.19 7.44 9.49
CA ARG A 213 -25.59 8.24 10.56
C ARG A 213 -24.15 7.85 10.81
N ARG A 214 -23.37 8.84 11.24
CA ARG A 214 -21.96 8.66 11.60
C ARG A 214 -21.84 7.55 12.67
N PRO A 215 -21.05 6.49 12.41
CA PRO A 215 -20.77 5.49 13.43
C PRO A 215 -20.11 6.10 14.67
N ASP A 216 -20.37 5.50 15.84
CA ASP A 216 -19.69 5.84 17.08
C ASP A 216 -18.19 5.57 16.97
N PHE A 217 -17.37 6.51 17.48
CA PHE A 217 -15.93 6.31 17.63
C PHE A 217 -15.62 5.07 18.50
N SER A 218 -14.59 4.32 18.11
CA SER A 218 -14.07 3.19 18.89
C SER A 218 -13.87 3.53 20.37
N ARG A 219 -14.65 2.89 21.25
CA ARG A 219 -14.54 3.03 22.72
C ARG A 219 -13.49 2.10 23.34
N ILE A 220 -12.77 1.32 22.52
CA ILE A 220 -11.75 0.38 23.00
C ILE A 220 -10.54 1.16 23.52
N VAL A 221 -10.16 0.92 24.76
CA VAL A 221 -8.99 1.58 25.39
C VAL A 221 -7.68 1.05 24.82
N ALA A 222 -6.68 1.93 24.76
CA ALA A 222 -5.35 1.56 24.32
C ALA A 222 -4.57 0.83 25.44
N ASN A 223 -3.80 -0.18 25.06
CA ASN A 223 -3.06 -1.07 25.97
C ASN A 223 -1.55 -0.91 25.80
N LEU A 224 -0.80 -1.25 26.85
CA LEU A 224 0.66 -1.20 26.84
C LEU A 224 1.21 -2.28 25.90
N HIS A 225 2.20 -1.93 25.09
CA HIS A 225 2.95 -2.88 24.28
C HIS A 225 4.19 -3.33 25.05
N HIS A 226 4.23 -4.62 25.42
CA HIS A 226 5.22 -5.15 26.36
C HIS A 226 6.67 -5.01 25.85
N LEU A 227 7.62 -4.89 26.78
CA LEU A 227 9.05 -4.79 26.46
C LEU A 227 9.61 -6.03 25.76
N GLU A 228 8.99 -7.20 25.94
CA GLU A 228 9.35 -8.42 25.20
C GLU A 228 9.12 -8.34 23.69
N TYR A 229 8.24 -7.42 23.24
CA TYR A 229 7.95 -7.16 21.83
C TYR A 229 8.64 -5.89 21.32
N THR A 230 8.78 -4.87 22.17
CA THR A 230 9.30 -3.55 21.77
C THR A 230 10.81 -3.38 21.95
N GLY A 231 11.45 -4.16 22.84
CA GLY A 231 12.90 -4.15 23.09
C GLY A 231 13.49 -2.87 23.72
N MET A 232 12.78 -1.75 23.68
CA MET A 232 13.26 -0.43 24.06
C MET A 232 12.14 0.34 24.76
N SER A 233 12.43 1.03 25.87
CA SER A 233 11.39 1.77 26.60
C SER A 233 11.00 3.07 25.89
N TRP A 234 9.79 3.56 26.16
CA TRP A 234 9.33 4.85 25.62
C TRP A 234 10.25 6.02 26.00
N ARG A 235 10.93 5.94 27.17
CA ARG A 235 11.86 6.96 27.64
C ARG A 235 13.12 7.01 26.80
N ASP A 236 13.66 5.84 26.45
CA ASP A 236 14.85 5.72 25.61
C ASP A 236 14.53 6.19 24.18
N LYS A 237 13.35 5.84 23.66
CA LYS A 237 12.83 6.32 22.36
C LYS A 237 12.69 7.84 22.34
N VAL A 238 12.09 8.43 23.37
CA VAL A 238 12.02 9.90 23.53
C VAL A 238 13.42 10.52 23.66
N SER A 239 14.39 9.86 24.32
CA SER A 239 15.76 10.36 24.41
C SER A 239 16.47 10.36 23.05
N ALA A 240 16.24 9.34 22.21
CA ALA A 240 16.76 9.28 20.85
C ALA A 240 16.16 10.41 19.99
N VAL A 241 14.84 10.62 20.06
CA VAL A 241 14.18 11.76 19.38
C VAL A 241 14.74 13.11 19.86
N ARG A 242 14.94 13.30 21.17
CA ARG A 242 15.57 14.52 21.72
C ARG A 242 17.04 14.71 21.30
N HIS A 243 17.74 13.65 20.89
CA HIS A 243 19.07 13.79 20.31
C HIS A 243 18.97 14.39 18.90
N GLU A 244 18.17 13.80 18.02
CA GLU A 244 17.93 14.29 16.65
C GLU A 244 17.42 15.74 16.63
N LEU A 245 16.51 16.10 17.54
CA LEU A 245 16.02 17.47 17.63
C LEU A 245 17.12 18.48 17.99
N ARG A 246 18.15 18.09 18.76
CA ARG A 246 19.31 18.97 19.03
C ARG A 246 20.17 19.16 17.79
N GLU A 247 20.45 18.10 17.04
CA GLU A 247 21.22 18.18 15.79
C GLU A 247 20.49 19.02 14.72
N LEU A 248 19.16 18.94 14.65
CA LEU A 248 18.31 19.77 13.77
C LEU A 248 18.09 21.21 14.29
N GLY A 249 18.58 21.53 15.49
CA GLY A 249 18.37 22.81 16.16
C GLY A 249 16.88 23.13 16.40
N ALA A 250 16.09 22.14 16.79
CA ALA A 250 14.67 22.25 17.13
C ALA A 250 14.44 22.05 18.64
N ASP A 251 13.54 22.82 19.25
CA ASP A 251 13.22 22.74 20.68
C ASP A 251 12.15 21.66 20.97
N ALA A 252 11.32 21.38 19.97
CA ALA A 252 10.25 20.40 20.03
C ALA A 252 9.88 19.84 18.66
N MET A 253 9.07 18.78 18.67
CA MET A 253 8.45 18.15 17.51
C MET A 253 6.98 17.84 17.78
N VAL A 254 6.14 18.00 16.76
CA VAL A 254 4.78 17.44 16.74
C VAL A 254 4.81 16.08 16.06
N VAL A 255 4.31 15.04 16.71
CA VAL A 255 4.14 13.69 16.16
C VAL A 255 2.67 13.51 15.80
N THR A 256 2.39 13.37 14.50
CA THR A 256 1.03 13.29 13.94
C THR A 256 0.67 11.91 13.42
N ALA A 257 1.63 11.14 12.91
CA ALA A 257 1.38 9.81 12.38
C ALA A 257 1.11 8.80 13.52
N LEU A 258 0.03 8.03 13.41
CA LEU A 258 -0.43 7.18 14.52
C LEU A 258 0.49 5.99 14.82
N ASP A 259 1.26 5.53 13.84
CA ASP A 259 2.26 4.47 14.01
C ASP A 259 3.50 4.98 14.76
N GLU A 260 3.90 6.23 14.54
CA GLU A 260 4.93 6.88 15.36
C GLU A 260 4.47 7.10 16.79
N VAL A 261 3.23 7.55 17.01
CA VAL A 261 2.68 7.72 18.37
C VAL A 261 2.63 6.37 19.11
N ALA A 262 2.16 5.31 18.44
CA ALA A 262 2.13 3.96 19.00
C ALA A 262 3.54 3.41 19.29
N TRP A 263 4.50 3.61 18.39
CA TRP A 263 5.88 3.16 18.57
C TRP A 263 6.62 3.95 19.66
N LEU A 264 6.49 5.28 19.68
CA LEU A 264 7.18 6.16 20.62
C LEU A 264 6.75 5.91 22.06
N LEU A 265 5.45 5.72 22.29
CA LEU A 265 4.88 5.53 23.63
C LEU A 265 4.85 4.06 24.09
N ASN A 266 5.18 3.09 23.22
CA ASN A 266 4.92 1.65 23.42
C ASN A 266 3.45 1.36 23.77
N VAL A 267 2.51 1.88 22.98
CA VAL A 267 1.05 1.68 23.18
C VAL A 267 0.43 1.14 21.90
N ARG A 268 -0.62 0.33 22.01
CA ARG A 268 -1.42 -0.16 20.88
C ARG A 268 -2.92 0.07 21.11
N GLY A 269 -3.64 0.35 20.05
CA GLY A 269 -5.09 0.65 20.07
C GLY A 269 -5.87 -0.15 19.03
N ARG A 270 -7.13 0.24 18.80
CA ARG A 270 -8.03 -0.32 17.79
C ARG A 270 -8.87 0.79 17.15
N ASP A 271 -8.19 1.85 16.72
CA ASP A 271 -8.83 3.02 16.09
C ASP A 271 -8.73 3.02 14.57
N LEU A 272 -7.88 2.17 13.99
CA LEU A 272 -7.86 1.90 12.55
C LEU A 272 -8.27 0.44 12.28
N PRO A 273 -8.94 0.17 11.14
CA PRO A 273 -9.44 -1.17 10.81
C PRO A 273 -8.33 -2.19 10.54
N TYR A 274 -7.13 -1.72 10.14
CA TYR A 274 -6.05 -2.58 9.63
C TYR A 274 -4.69 -2.38 10.32
N ALA A 275 -4.63 -1.57 11.38
CA ALA A 275 -3.42 -1.34 12.16
C ALA A 275 -3.78 -1.11 13.64
N PRO A 276 -3.04 -1.69 14.60
CA PRO A 276 -3.36 -1.65 16.03
C PRO A 276 -2.95 -0.30 16.68
N LEU A 277 -3.45 0.80 16.11
CA LEU A 277 -3.07 2.17 16.44
C LEU A 277 -4.17 2.88 17.24
N LEU A 278 -3.81 4.00 17.87
CA LEU A 278 -4.70 4.80 18.72
C LEU A 278 -4.71 6.26 18.24
N LYS A 279 -5.87 6.91 18.19
CA LYS A 279 -6.03 8.30 17.78
C LYS A 279 -5.47 9.24 18.85
N ALA A 280 -4.27 9.77 18.64
CA ALA A 280 -3.63 10.73 19.52
C ALA A 280 -2.53 11.51 18.79
N PHE A 281 -2.18 12.67 19.34
CA PHE A 281 -0.95 13.40 18.98
C PHE A 281 0.04 13.38 20.14
N VAL A 282 1.33 13.57 19.84
CA VAL A 282 2.36 13.80 20.87
C VAL A 282 3.16 15.05 20.50
N VAL A 283 3.44 15.91 21.48
CA VAL A 283 4.47 16.96 21.37
C VAL A 283 5.64 16.56 22.27
N VAL A 284 6.79 16.29 21.65
CA VAL A 284 8.04 16.01 22.36
C VAL A 284 8.84 17.30 22.41
N SER A 285 9.10 17.85 23.60
CA SER A 285 10.05 18.95 23.79
C SER A 285 11.27 18.50 24.56
N MET A 286 12.29 19.35 24.64
CA MET A 286 13.50 19.10 25.46
C MET A 286 13.21 18.90 26.96
N LYS A 287 12.03 19.34 27.46
CA LYS A 287 11.68 19.37 28.89
C LYS A 287 10.48 18.49 29.28
N GLU A 288 9.60 18.17 28.33
CA GLU A 288 8.37 17.42 28.62
C GLU A 288 7.90 16.62 27.40
N VAL A 289 6.93 15.73 27.64
CA VAL A 289 6.19 15.02 26.59
C VAL A 289 4.70 15.25 26.86
N ARG A 290 4.02 15.90 25.92
CA ARG A 290 2.58 16.19 25.99
C ARG A 290 1.84 15.25 25.05
N VAL A 291 0.94 14.43 25.57
CA VAL A 291 0.11 13.47 24.82
C VAL A 291 -1.31 14.00 24.76
N TYR A 292 -1.87 14.12 23.55
CA TYR A 292 -3.22 14.62 23.31
C TYR A 292 -4.08 13.45 22.84
N ALA A 293 -4.98 12.97 23.69
CA ALA A 293 -5.80 11.78 23.43
C ALA A 293 -7.27 12.00 23.85
N PRO A 294 -8.24 11.28 23.26
CA PRO A 294 -9.63 11.36 23.69
C PRO A 294 -9.79 10.98 25.17
N PRO A 295 -10.74 11.60 25.91
CA PRO A 295 -11.02 11.23 27.29
C PRO A 295 -11.28 9.71 27.43
N GLY A 296 -10.73 9.10 28.49
CA GLY A 296 -10.82 7.66 28.72
C GLY A 296 -9.99 6.75 27.80
N LYS A 297 -9.38 7.27 26.71
CA LYS A 297 -8.75 6.41 25.68
C LYS A 297 -7.51 5.65 26.15
N LEU A 298 -6.73 6.23 27.06
CA LEU A 298 -5.56 5.59 27.67
C LEU A 298 -5.98 4.82 28.93
N SER A 299 -5.77 3.51 28.93
CA SER A 299 -6.03 2.63 30.08
C SER A 299 -5.16 2.96 31.30
N MET A 300 -5.55 2.49 32.49
CA MET A 300 -4.79 2.72 33.72
C MET A 300 -3.33 2.21 33.65
N PRO A 301 -3.04 0.99 33.16
CA PRO A 301 -1.66 0.53 33.00
C PRO A 301 -0.82 1.40 32.05
N VAL A 302 -1.42 1.95 30.99
CA VAL A 302 -0.74 2.89 30.09
C VAL A 302 -0.44 4.21 30.80
N ARG A 303 -1.40 4.76 31.56
CA ARG A 303 -1.20 6.00 32.33
C ARG A 303 -0.13 5.86 33.42
N GLU A 304 -0.05 4.69 34.04
CA GLU A 304 1.00 4.35 35.00
C GLU A 304 2.38 4.22 34.33
N ALA A 305 2.49 3.45 33.24
CA ALA A 305 3.75 3.27 32.50
C ALA A 305 4.31 4.59 31.94
N LEU A 306 3.43 5.48 31.48
CA LEU A 306 3.75 6.84 31.02
C LEU A 306 3.91 7.87 32.17
N ALA A 307 3.84 7.40 33.43
CA ALA A 307 4.01 8.16 34.67
C ALA A 307 3.17 9.45 34.76
N VAL A 308 1.93 9.39 34.27
CA VAL A 308 1.01 10.55 34.17
C VAL A 308 0.73 11.18 35.54
N TYR A 309 0.53 10.35 36.57
CA TYR A 309 0.16 10.81 37.91
C TYR A 309 1.32 11.38 38.73
N ASN A 310 2.56 11.02 38.40
CA ASN A 310 3.76 11.39 39.15
C ASN A 310 4.60 12.46 38.41
N CYS A 311 3.96 13.24 37.53
CA CYS A 311 4.65 14.18 36.64
C CYS A 311 4.91 15.55 37.29
N TYR A 312 5.81 15.56 38.27
CA TYR A 312 6.25 16.79 38.93
C TYR A 312 7.05 17.69 37.96
N THR A 313 6.86 19.00 38.11
CA THR A 313 7.57 20.04 37.33
C THR A 313 9.07 20.00 37.59
N SER A 314 9.80 19.23 36.76
CA SER A 314 11.26 19.25 36.48
C SER A 314 11.78 17.90 35.96
N SER A 315 10.97 16.84 35.90
CA SER A 315 11.44 15.52 35.42
C SER A 315 11.17 15.28 33.94
N ASN A 316 12.21 14.90 33.19
CA ASN A 316 12.12 14.49 31.78
C ASN A 316 11.51 13.09 31.58
N ASN A 317 11.07 12.42 32.66
CA ASN A 317 10.73 10.99 32.75
C ASN A 317 9.21 10.69 32.85
N CYS A 318 8.36 11.70 32.66
CA CYS A 318 6.91 11.61 32.75
C CYS A 318 6.22 12.25 31.53
N THR A 319 4.93 11.99 31.39
CA THR A 319 4.09 12.58 30.35
C THR A 319 2.95 13.40 30.96
N ARG A 320 2.49 14.42 30.23
CA ARG A 320 1.24 15.14 30.51
C ARG A 320 0.20 14.71 29.50
N VAL A 321 -0.99 14.32 29.97
CA VAL A 321 -2.10 13.90 29.10
C VAL A 321 -3.16 15.00 29.04
N ASN A 322 -3.34 15.58 27.86
CA ASN A 322 -4.29 16.65 27.57
C ASN A 322 -5.44 16.10 26.70
N GLU A 323 -6.55 16.83 26.62
CA GLU A 323 -7.65 16.49 25.72
C GLU A 323 -7.23 16.62 24.25
N TYR A 324 -7.60 15.64 23.43
CA TYR A 324 -7.24 15.54 22.01
C TYR A 324 -7.32 16.86 21.21
N THR A 325 -8.41 17.62 21.32
CA THR A 325 -8.64 18.85 20.56
C THR A 325 -7.83 20.06 21.04
N THR A 326 -7.25 20.02 22.24
CA THR A 326 -6.48 21.14 22.81
C THR A 326 -5.11 21.34 22.16
N ILE A 327 -4.63 20.39 21.35
CA ILE A 327 -3.36 20.52 20.63
C ILE A 327 -3.31 21.80 19.78
N TYR A 328 -4.41 22.16 19.10
CA TYR A 328 -4.42 23.32 18.21
C TYR A 328 -4.25 24.65 19.00
N SER A 329 -4.85 24.78 20.17
CA SER A 329 -4.69 25.96 21.03
C SER A 329 -3.37 25.96 21.81
N ASP A 330 -2.81 24.79 22.12
CA ASP A 330 -1.48 24.66 22.73
C ASP A 330 -0.36 24.99 21.73
N LEU A 331 -0.45 24.54 20.48
CA LEU A 331 0.53 24.88 19.43
C LEU A 331 0.55 26.39 19.13
N ARG A 332 -0.62 27.06 19.17
CA ARG A 332 -0.70 28.53 19.04
C ARG A 332 -0.04 29.28 20.19
N ARG A 333 0.02 28.66 21.37
CA ARG A 333 0.61 29.21 22.61
C ARG A 333 1.98 28.63 22.93
N ALA A 334 2.57 27.84 22.04
CA ALA A 334 3.84 27.14 22.27
C ALA A 334 4.96 28.14 22.60
N THR A 335 5.74 27.83 23.63
CA THR A 335 6.81 28.70 24.14
C THR A 335 8.13 28.44 23.43
N GLU A 336 8.31 27.22 22.95
CA GLU A 336 9.39 26.71 22.11
C GLU A 336 9.67 27.63 20.92
N THR A 337 10.94 27.86 20.56
CA THR A 337 11.32 28.83 19.52
C THR A 337 11.25 28.21 18.12
N LYS A 338 11.61 26.93 17.98
CA LYS A 338 11.56 26.19 16.72
C LYS A 338 10.97 24.80 16.92
N ILE A 339 9.91 24.50 16.17
CA ILE A 339 9.10 23.29 16.29
C ILE A 339 9.13 22.52 14.98
N LEU A 340 9.59 21.27 15.03
CA LEU A 340 9.57 20.35 13.90
C LEU A 340 8.13 19.92 13.61
N ILE A 341 7.69 20.14 12.37
CA ILE A 341 6.42 19.72 11.80
C ILE A 341 6.74 18.68 10.71
N PRO A 342 6.28 17.42 10.84
CA PRO A 342 6.55 16.37 9.87
C PRO A 342 6.11 16.76 8.45
N THR A 343 7.04 16.67 7.50
CA THR A 343 6.73 16.69 6.06
C THR A 343 6.18 15.34 5.60
N GLY A 344 5.58 15.32 4.40
CA GLY A 344 5.24 14.07 3.74
C GLY A 344 6.47 13.27 3.32
N ASP A 345 6.31 11.97 3.35
CA ASP A 345 7.20 10.91 2.88
C ASP A 345 6.41 10.06 1.86
N THR A 346 6.81 8.82 1.53
CA THR A 346 6.09 8.06 0.50
C THR A 346 4.70 7.54 0.94
N PHE A 347 4.56 7.02 2.16
CA PHE A 347 3.26 6.55 2.68
C PHE A 347 2.64 7.49 3.71
N GLN A 348 3.43 8.04 4.64
CA GLN A 348 3.01 9.06 5.57
C GLN A 348 2.91 10.42 4.88
N ARG A 349 1.74 11.07 4.96
CA ARG A 349 1.50 12.39 4.33
C ARG A 349 1.93 13.58 5.19
N GLY A 350 2.72 13.35 6.24
CA GLY A 350 3.20 14.37 7.17
C GLY A 350 2.12 14.88 8.13
N ALA A 351 2.25 16.14 8.56
CA ALA A 351 1.25 16.82 9.36
C ALA A 351 0.07 17.32 8.52
N SER A 352 -1.11 17.44 9.15
CA SER A 352 -2.25 18.11 8.52
C SER A 352 -2.06 19.64 8.46
N ALA A 353 -2.71 20.28 7.50
CA ALA A 353 -2.62 21.73 7.32
C ALA A 353 -3.07 22.50 8.57
N ALA A 354 -4.07 22.01 9.32
CA ALA A 354 -4.52 22.61 10.59
C ALA A 354 -3.46 22.57 11.71
N ILE A 355 -2.64 21.51 11.78
CA ILE A 355 -1.50 21.44 12.73
C ILE A 355 -0.47 22.51 12.38
N ALA A 356 -0.07 22.60 11.10
CA ALA A 356 0.90 23.60 10.67
C ALA A 356 0.40 25.04 10.81
N GLN A 357 -0.87 25.30 10.46
CA GLN A 357 -1.52 26.60 10.66
C GLN A 357 -1.58 27.00 12.14
N SER A 358 -1.71 26.03 13.06
CA SER A 358 -1.72 26.29 14.50
C SER A 358 -0.35 26.63 15.09
N VAL A 359 0.77 26.25 14.46
CA VAL A 359 2.10 26.71 14.88
C VAL A 359 2.38 28.10 14.29
N PRO A 360 2.87 29.10 15.05
CA PRO A 360 3.25 30.41 14.51
C PRO A 360 4.31 30.30 13.40
N GLN A 361 4.15 31.05 12.30
CA GLN A 361 4.98 30.88 11.08
C GLN A 361 6.48 30.98 11.32
N SER A 362 6.94 31.90 12.17
CA SER A 362 8.35 32.08 12.53
C SER A 362 8.95 30.91 13.33
N LYS A 363 8.13 30.00 13.86
CA LYS A 363 8.54 28.85 14.67
C LYS A 363 8.57 27.52 13.90
N ARG A 364 8.12 27.49 12.64
CA ARG A 364 7.94 26.25 11.87
C ARG A 364 9.27 25.74 11.30
N LEU A 365 9.61 24.48 11.58
CA LEU A 365 10.64 23.72 10.87
C LEU A 365 9.98 22.54 10.18
N PHE A 366 9.92 22.55 8.84
CA PHE A 366 9.42 21.43 8.06
C PHE A 366 10.56 20.46 7.75
N GLN A 367 10.48 19.23 8.26
CA GLN A 367 11.41 18.12 8.02
C GLN A 367 10.70 16.76 8.17
N SER A 368 11.24 15.69 7.59
CA SER A 368 10.73 14.34 7.83
C SER A 368 10.92 13.93 9.30
N SER A 369 10.05 13.08 9.82
CA SER A 369 10.13 12.61 11.21
C SER A 369 11.37 11.73 11.43
N PRO A 370 12.21 11.98 12.46
CA PRO A 370 13.28 11.05 12.82
C PRO A 370 12.76 9.68 13.28
N ILE A 371 11.51 9.62 13.77
CA ILE A 371 10.89 8.38 14.26
C ILE A 371 10.70 7.36 13.13
N ILE A 372 10.49 7.81 11.89
CA ILE A 372 10.43 6.96 10.69
C ILE A 372 11.65 6.02 10.63
N TYR A 373 12.85 6.57 10.76
CA TYR A 373 14.10 5.82 10.69
C TYR A 373 14.30 4.89 11.89
N PHE A 374 13.98 5.36 13.09
CA PHE A 374 14.09 4.56 14.31
C PHE A 374 13.15 3.36 14.32
N LYS A 375 11.89 3.53 13.90
CA LYS A 375 10.93 2.41 13.85
C LYS A 375 11.15 1.49 12.66
N ALA A 376 11.70 1.98 11.55
CA ALA A 376 12.07 1.14 10.41
C ALA A 376 13.13 0.10 10.79
N GLN A 377 14.16 0.51 11.56
CA GLN A 377 15.25 -0.37 12.01
C GLN A 377 14.86 -1.19 13.24
N LYS A 378 14.28 -2.38 13.00
CA LYS A 378 13.79 -3.25 14.07
C LYS A 378 14.95 -3.73 14.97
N ASN A 379 14.76 -3.64 16.29
CA ASN A 379 15.71 -4.21 17.26
C ASN A 379 15.52 -5.73 17.43
N GLU A 380 16.37 -6.40 18.22
CA GLU A 380 16.34 -7.86 18.38
C GLU A 380 14.98 -8.41 18.85
N ALA A 381 14.28 -7.71 19.74
CA ALA A 381 12.95 -8.11 20.23
C ALA A 381 11.90 -7.99 19.12
N GLU A 382 11.93 -6.88 18.38
CA GLU A 382 11.05 -6.63 17.23
C GLU A 382 11.34 -7.62 16.08
N ILE A 383 12.60 -7.95 15.79
CA ILE A 383 13.01 -8.98 14.80
C ILE A 383 12.48 -10.36 15.22
N LYS A 384 12.64 -10.74 16.49
CA LYS A 384 12.11 -12.00 17.04
C LYS A 384 10.59 -12.04 16.97
N GLY A 385 9.92 -10.93 17.29
CA GLY A 385 8.47 -10.76 17.17
C GLY A 385 7.98 -10.94 15.73
N MET A 386 8.56 -10.19 14.79
CA MET A 386 8.23 -10.29 13.36
C MET A 386 8.39 -11.71 12.83
N ARG A 387 9.48 -12.42 13.17
CA ARG A 387 9.67 -13.84 12.77
C ARG A 387 8.59 -14.76 13.35
N LYS A 388 8.16 -14.54 14.60
CA LYS A 388 7.11 -15.34 15.27
C LYS A 388 5.70 -15.06 14.70
N ALA A 389 5.38 -13.80 14.41
CA ALA A 389 4.15 -13.42 13.70
C ALA A 389 4.07 -14.09 12.32
N HIS A 390 5.17 -14.13 11.56
CA HIS A 390 5.21 -14.80 10.25
C HIS A 390 5.10 -16.33 10.35
N LEU A 391 5.54 -16.96 11.45
CA LEU A 391 5.31 -18.40 11.70
C LEU A 391 3.82 -18.68 11.97
N ARG A 392 3.18 -17.88 12.83
CA ARG A 392 1.74 -17.95 13.11
C ARG A 392 0.90 -17.73 11.84
N ASP A 393 1.26 -16.75 11.03
CA ASP A 393 0.61 -16.50 9.73
C ASP A 393 0.81 -17.66 8.74
N ALA A 394 2.01 -18.24 8.68
CA ALA A 394 2.29 -19.40 7.84
C ALA A 394 1.44 -20.63 8.22
N VAL A 395 1.18 -20.86 9.50
CA VAL A 395 0.27 -21.93 9.97
C VAL A 395 -1.16 -21.66 9.52
N ALA A 396 -1.68 -20.46 9.75
CA ALA A 396 -3.02 -20.07 9.30
C ALA A 396 -3.16 -20.21 7.77
N MET A 397 -2.16 -19.75 7.03
CA MET A 397 -2.18 -19.77 5.57
C MET A 397 -2.02 -21.19 4.99
N CYS A 398 -1.18 -22.05 5.58
CA CYS A 398 -1.14 -23.48 5.22
C CYS A 398 -2.51 -24.14 5.48
N THR A 399 -3.13 -23.86 6.63
CA THR A 399 -4.42 -24.43 7.03
C THR A 399 -5.53 -24.05 6.06
N VAL A 400 -5.66 -22.76 5.71
CA VAL A 400 -6.71 -22.31 4.80
C VAL A 400 -6.46 -22.75 3.35
N LEU A 401 -5.21 -22.80 2.88
CA LEU A 401 -4.91 -23.29 1.53
C LEU A 401 -5.15 -24.80 1.39
N SER A 402 -4.79 -25.60 2.41
CA SER A 402 -5.14 -27.02 2.48
C SER A 402 -6.66 -27.22 2.46
N TYR A 403 -7.40 -26.45 3.26
CA TYR A 403 -8.86 -26.49 3.30
C TYR A 403 -9.51 -26.12 1.96
N ILE A 404 -9.05 -25.06 1.28
CA ILE A 404 -9.64 -24.68 -0.02
C ILE A 404 -9.34 -25.74 -1.09
N GLU A 405 -8.15 -26.36 -1.08
CA GLU A 405 -7.82 -27.44 -2.02
C GLU A 405 -8.65 -28.72 -1.78
N SER A 406 -8.98 -29.04 -0.52
CA SER A 406 -9.81 -30.21 -0.18
C SER A 406 -11.31 -30.03 -0.42
N MET A 407 -11.83 -28.79 -0.34
CA MET A 407 -13.26 -28.49 -0.56
C MET A 407 -13.75 -28.72 -2.01
N GLY A 408 -12.85 -28.83 -2.99
CA GLY A 408 -13.16 -29.25 -4.35
C GLY A 408 -14.30 -28.46 -5.02
N LYS A 409 -15.35 -29.16 -5.49
CA LYS A 409 -16.48 -28.58 -6.24
C LYS A 409 -17.41 -27.67 -5.41
N ALA A 410 -17.20 -27.54 -4.10
CA ALA A 410 -18.01 -26.69 -3.23
C ALA A 410 -18.03 -25.24 -3.75
N GLY A 411 -19.19 -24.57 -3.64
CA GLY A 411 -19.47 -23.29 -4.29
C GLY A 411 -18.80 -22.07 -3.65
N LEU A 412 -17.48 -22.10 -3.44
CA LEU A 412 -16.72 -20.94 -2.97
C LEU A 412 -16.72 -19.82 -4.02
N ASN A 413 -16.75 -18.58 -3.54
CA ASN A 413 -16.52 -17.37 -4.32
C ASN A 413 -15.39 -16.53 -3.69
N GLU A 414 -14.95 -15.49 -4.39
CA GLU A 414 -13.83 -14.63 -3.94
C GLU A 414 -14.06 -14.08 -2.52
N LEU A 415 -15.28 -13.62 -2.19
CA LEU A 415 -15.62 -13.13 -0.85
C LEU A 415 -15.63 -14.22 0.22
N SER A 416 -16.15 -15.42 -0.07
CA SER A 416 -16.16 -16.51 0.91
C SER A 416 -14.75 -17.05 1.17
N VAL A 417 -13.86 -17.02 0.17
CA VAL A 417 -12.44 -17.32 0.36
C VAL A 417 -11.78 -16.26 1.24
N ALA A 418 -12.03 -14.96 0.98
CA ALA A 418 -11.50 -13.88 1.80
C ALA A 418 -11.93 -14.03 3.28
N MET A 419 -13.22 -14.24 3.52
CA MET A 419 -13.76 -14.50 4.86
C MET A 419 -13.11 -15.72 5.53
N LYS A 420 -12.88 -16.81 4.79
CA LYS A 420 -12.24 -18.02 5.34
C LYS A 420 -10.78 -17.75 5.72
N VAL A 421 -10.04 -17.00 4.90
CA VAL A 421 -8.66 -16.57 5.19
C VAL A 421 -8.62 -15.72 6.46
N ASP A 422 -9.54 -14.78 6.61
CA ASP A 422 -9.63 -13.88 7.77
C ASP A 422 -9.99 -14.65 9.06
N VAL A 423 -10.97 -15.55 9.00
CA VAL A 423 -11.39 -16.40 10.14
C VAL A 423 -10.30 -17.40 10.53
N THR A 424 -9.57 -17.99 9.57
CA THR A 424 -8.47 -18.91 9.88
C THR A 424 -7.26 -18.19 10.49
N ARG A 425 -7.00 -16.92 10.18
CA ARG A 425 -6.02 -16.12 10.92
C ARG A 425 -6.42 -15.90 12.37
N ALA A 426 -7.71 -15.66 12.62
CA ALA A 426 -8.24 -15.39 13.95
C ALA A 426 -8.15 -16.58 14.93
N THR A 427 -7.79 -17.78 14.49
CA THR A 427 -7.52 -18.92 15.38
C THR A 427 -6.11 -18.91 15.97
N GLN A 428 -5.20 -18.12 15.42
CA GLN A 428 -3.80 -18.09 15.86
C GLN A 428 -3.62 -17.25 17.12
N ALA A 429 -2.79 -17.74 18.04
CA ALA A 429 -2.48 -17.04 19.28
C ALA A 429 -1.89 -15.64 19.00
N GLY A 430 -2.28 -14.66 19.81
CA GLY A 430 -1.84 -13.26 19.66
C GLY A 430 -2.36 -12.53 18.42
N TYR A 431 -3.34 -13.08 17.70
CA TYR A 431 -3.99 -12.36 16.60
C TYR A 431 -4.78 -11.14 17.11
N VAL A 432 -4.46 -9.97 16.58
CA VAL A 432 -5.10 -8.70 16.92
C VAL A 432 -6.18 -8.34 15.89
N GLY A 433 -5.90 -8.53 14.60
CA GLY A 433 -6.79 -8.14 13.50
C GLY A 433 -6.15 -8.35 12.13
N LEU A 434 -6.77 -7.87 11.07
CA LEU A 434 -6.20 -7.91 9.72
C LEU A 434 -5.16 -6.79 9.55
N ALA A 435 -4.12 -7.02 8.74
CA ALA A 435 -3.16 -5.98 8.33
C ALA A 435 -3.59 -5.22 7.07
N MET A 436 -4.60 -5.73 6.36
CA MET A 436 -5.28 -5.11 5.24
C MET A 436 -6.60 -5.83 4.97
N ARG A 437 -7.50 -5.22 4.19
CA ARG A 437 -8.61 -5.96 3.58
C ARG A 437 -8.04 -7.07 2.69
N THR A 438 -8.32 -8.33 3.02
CA THR A 438 -7.95 -9.49 2.19
C THR A 438 -8.53 -9.34 0.80
N ARG A 439 -7.66 -9.39 -0.21
CA ARG A 439 -8.00 -9.34 -1.64
C ARG A 439 -7.93 -10.75 -2.22
N VAL A 440 -9.01 -11.19 -2.83
CA VAL A 440 -9.09 -12.47 -3.54
C VAL A 440 -9.61 -12.20 -4.94
N ALA A 441 -8.93 -12.73 -5.94
CA ALA A 441 -9.24 -12.53 -7.34
C ALA A 441 -9.08 -13.84 -8.13
N PHE A 442 -10.11 -14.25 -8.85
CA PHE A 442 -10.16 -15.50 -9.61
C PHE A 442 -10.21 -15.25 -11.11
N GLY A 443 -9.34 -15.91 -11.87
CA GLY A 443 -9.28 -15.84 -13.33
C GLY A 443 -9.23 -14.38 -13.82
N PRO A 444 -10.18 -13.91 -14.65
CA PRO A 444 -10.16 -12.55 -15.20
C PRO A 444 -10.14 -11.43 -14.15
N SER A 445 -10.66 -11.63 -12.94
CA SER A 445 -10.55 -10.65 -11.85
C SER A 445 -9.09 -10.43 -11.44
N ALA A 446 -8.26 -11.47 -11.49
CA ALA A 446 -6.84 -11.39 -11.11
C ALA A 446 -6.00 -10.59 -12.12
N ALA A 447 -6.52 -10.33 -13.32
CA ALA A 447 -5.88 -9.48 -14.32
C ALA A 447 -5.99 -7.97 -14.02
N GLU A 448 -6.74 -7.57 -12.97
CA GLU A 448 -6.85 -6.19 -12.52
C GLU A 448 -6.03 -5.97 -11.23
N PRO A 449 -4.95 -5.15 -11.23
CA PRO A 449 -4.02 -5.03 -10.10
C PRO A 449 -4.65 -4.65 -8.77
N ASP A 450 -5.64 -3.74 -8.80
CA ASP A 450 -6.34 -3.23 -7.62
C ASP A 450 -7.76 -3.82 -7.44
N TYR A 451 -8.02 -5.00 -8.03
CA TYR A 451 -9.31 -5.68 -7.90
C TYR A 451 -9.72 -5.85 -6.42
N ARG A 452 -10.93 -5.39 -6.10
CA ARG A 452 -11.61 -5.61 -4.80
C ARG A 452 -12.97 -6.23 -5.08
N ALA A 453 -13.18 -7.48 -4.66
CA ALA A 453 -14.47 -8.15 -4.78
C ALA A 453 -15.59 -7.40 -4.03
N THR A 454 -16.78 -7.38 -4.63
CA THR A 454 -18.02 -6.87 -4.04
C THR A 454 -19.12 -7.93 -4.17
N ASN A 455 -20.25 -7.74 -3.51
CA ASN A 455 -21.40 -8.68 -3.63
C ASN A 455 -21.91 -8.81 -5.08
N VAL A 456 -21.61 -7.84 -5.95
CA VAL A 456 -22.00 -7.82 -7.36
C VAL A 456 -20.89 -8.40 -8.26
N THR A 457 -19.61 -8.15 -7.94
CA THR A 457 -18.48 -8.55 -8.80
C THR A 457 -17.82 -9.88 -8.41
N SER A 458 -18.15 -10.43 -7.24
CA SER A 458 -17.53 -11.64 -6.68
C SER A 458 -17.81 -12.88 -7.55
N ARG A 459 -16.77 -13.40 -8.19
CA ARG A 459 -16.80 -14.62 -9.01
C ARG A 459 -16.78 -15.87 -8.15
N ARG A 460 -17.47 -16.92 -8.63
CA ARG A 460 -17.29 -18.29 -8.14
C ARG A 460 -15.88 -18.77 -8.49
N VAL A 461 -15.19 -19.36 -7.52
CA VAL A 461 -13.89 -20.00 -7.71
C VAL A 461 -14.12 -21.35 -8.38
N LEU A 462 -13.38 -21.61 -9.45
CA LEU A 462 -13.44 -22.84 -10.24
C LEU A 462 -12.02 -23.42 -10.39
N HIS A 463 -11.90 -24.55 -11.08
CA HIS A 463 -10.64 -25.28 -11.24
C HIS A 463 -9.87 -24.92 -12.53
N ASN A 464 -10.36 -23.98 -13.33
CA ASN A 464 -9.90 -23.70 -14.70
C ASN A 464 -9.05 -22.43 -14.85
N SER A 465 -8.69 -21.76 -13.76
CA SER A 465 -7.71 -20.68 -13.78
C SER A 465 -7.13 -20.40 -12.39
N THR A 466 -6.24 -19.41 -12.30
CA THR A 466 -5.53 -18.99 -11.10
C THR A 466 -6.43 -18.27 -10.10
N LEU A 467 -6.18 -18.50 -8.81
CA LEU A 467 -6.70 -17.72 -7.70
C LEU A 467 -5.55 -16.96 -7.04
N VAL A 468 -5.61 -15.64 -7.04
CA VAL A 468 -4.68 -14.77 -6.29
C VAL A 468 -5.30 -14.46 -4.94
N ILE A 469 -4.55 -14.68 -3.86
CA ILE A 469 -4.91 -14.32 -2.48
C ILE A 469 -3.80 -13.41 -1.95
N GLN A 470 -4.11 -12.14 -1.74
CA GLN A 470 -3.27 -11.17 -1.04
C GLN A 470 -3.91 -10.81 0.29
N SER A 471 -3.18 -11.00 1.40
CA SER A 471 -3.73 -10.86 2.75
C SER A 471 -2.63 -10.62 3.78
N GLY A 472 -3.01 -10.30 5.02
CA GLY A 472 -2.06 -10.09 6.10
C GLY A 472 -2.74 -10.00 7.47
N GLY A 473 -2.01 -10.33 8.53
CA GLY A 473 -2.46 -10.32 9.91
C GLY A 473 -1.65 -9.35 10.78
N GLN A 474 -2.32 -8.74 11.74
CA GLN A 474 -1.71 -8.04 12.87
C GLN A 474 -1.66 -9.00 14.04
N TYR A 475 -0.48 -9.17 14.62
CA TYR A 475 -0.23 -9.95 15.82
C TYR A 475 0.35 -9.04 16.90
N ASP A 476 0.26 -9.44 18.18
CA ASP A 476 0.82 -8.67 19.30
C ASP A 476 2.31 -8.32 19.07
N GLU A 477 3.07 -9.23 18.45
CA GLU A 477 4.50 -9.08 18.23
C GLU A 477 4.94 -8.64 16.83
N GLY A 478 4.03 -8.50 15.86
CA GLY A 478 4.42 -8.23 14.47
C GLY A 478 3.29 -8.10 13.45
N THR A 479 3.61 -7.57 12.27
CA THR A 479 2.67 -7.41 11.15
C THR A 479 3.10 -8.30 9.99
N THR A 480 2.15 -8.97 9.34
CA THR A 480 2.41 -9.87 8.19
C THR A 480 1.72 -9.39 6.93
N VAL A 481 2.35 -9.62 5.78
CA VAL A 481 1.76 -9.46 4.45
C VAL A 481 2.22 -10.64 3.59
N VAL A 482 1.30 -11.28 2.89
CA VAL A 482 1.61 -12.42 2.02
C VAL A 482 0.67 -12.44 0.81
N THR A 483 1.27 -12.69 -0.35
CA THR A 483 0.53 -12.96 -1.57
C THR A 483 0.90 -14.33 -2.13
N ARG A 484 -0.10 -15.16 -2.42
CA ARG A 484 0.07 -16.41 -3.15
C ARG A 484 -0.92 -16.49 -4.30
N THR A 485 -0.43 -17.03 -5.41
CA THR A 485 -1.27 -17.49 -6.52
C THR A 485 -1.29 -19.01 -6.51
N VAL A 486 -2.49 -19.60 -6.64
CA VAL A 486 -2.72 -21.05 -6.62
C VAL A 486 -3.64 -21.46 -7.77
N HIS A 487 -3.72 -22.76 -8.06
CA HIS A 487 -4.59 -23.30 -9.11
C HIS A 487 -5.13 -24.68 -8.70
N TYR A 488 -6.46 -24.87 -8.76
CA TYR A 488 -7.10 -26.08 -8.21
C TYR A 488 -7.35 -27.20 -9.24
N GLY A 489 -7.27 -26.92 -10.55
CA GLY A 489 -7.23 -27.95 -11.60
C GLY A 489 -5.86 -28.04 -12.28
N VAL A 490 -5.86 -28.30 -13.60
CA VAL A 490 -4.66 -28.37 -14.44
C VAL A 490 -4.37 -27.00 -15.06
N PRO A 491 -3.25 -26.31 -14.74
CA PRO A 491 -2.96 -25.00 -15.32
C PRO A 491 -2.57 -25.08 -16.80
N SER A 492 -2.89 -24.03 -17.55
CA SER A 492 -2.47 -23.86 -18.93
C SER A 492 -0.95 -23.65 -19.07
N ARG A 493 -0.42 -23.74 -20.30
CA ARG A 493 0.99 -23.43 -20.59
C ARG A 493 1.33 -21.98 -20.24
N ASP A 494 0.41 -21.06 -20.51
CA ASP A 494 0.64 -19.62 -20.31
C ASP A 494 0.61 -19.25 -18.82
N GLU A 495 -0.30 -19.84 -18.03
CA GLU A 495 -0.33 -19.67 -16.57
C GLU A 495 0.94 -20.22 -15.93
N ARG A 496 1.42 -21.41 -16.33
CA ARG A 496 2.70 -21.96 -15.82
C ARG A 496 3.89 -21.07 -16.21
N ARG A 497 3.93 -20.60 -17.46
CA ARG A 497 5.01 -19.72 -17.95
C ARG A 497 5.05 -18.42 -17.17
N ALA A 498 3.90 -17.72 -17.06
CA ALA A 498 3.78 -16.49 -16.30
C ALA A 498 4.16 -16.69 -14.84
N TYR A 499 3.60 -17.71 -14.18
CA TYR A 499 3.90 -18.00 -12.78
C TYR A 499 5.38 -18.26 -12.53
N THR A 500 6.01 -19.03 -13.41
CA THR A 500 7.43 -19.34 -13.28
C THR A 500 8.29 -18.09 -13.48
N ILE A 501 7.96 -17.20 -14.43
CA ILE A 501 8.68 -15.93 -14.61
C ILE A 501 8.50 -15.02 -13.38
N THR A 502 7.29 -14.91 -12.82
CA THR A 502 7.04 -14.16 -11.57
C THR A 502 7.77 -14.78 -10.36
N LEU A 503 7.89 -16.12 -10.29
CA LEU A 503 8.67 -16.80 -9.25
C LEU A 503 10.18 -16.52 -9.40
N ARG A 504 10.69 -16.49 -10.64
CA ARG A 504 12.08 -16.13 -10.93
C ARG A 504 12.39 -14.67 -10.58
N SER A 505 11.45 -13.76 -10.85
CA SER A 505 11.50 -12.37 -10.39
C SER A 505 11.63 -12.27 -8.85
N LEU A 506 10.80 -13.00 -8.10
CA LEU A 506 10.87 -13.05 -6.64
C LEU A 506 12.16 -13.70 -6.13
N ALA A 507 12.64 -14.76 -6.79
CA ALA A 507 13.89 -15.43 -6.46
C ALA A 507 15.11 -14.53 -6.69
N ALA A 508 15.15 -13.80 -7.82
CA ALA A 508 16.23 -12.87 -8.16
C ALA A 508 16.38 -11.77 -7.09
N PHE A 509 15.27 -11.20 -6.62
CA PHE A 509 15.28 -10.22 -5.54
C PHE A 509 15.64 -10.86 -4.18
N SER A 510 15.06 -12.03 -3.84
CA SER A 510 15.33 -12.71 -2.56
C SER A 510 16.78 -13.18 -2.41
N MET A 511 17.46 -13.50 -3.52
CA MET A 511 18.88 -13.89 -3.53
C MET A 511 19.85 -12.70 -3.62
N LEU A 512 19.36 -11.46 -3.79
CA LEU A 512 20.21 -10.29 -3.99
C LEU A 512 21.15 -10.07 -2.80
N GLN A 513 22.43 -9.88 -3.11
CA GLN A 513 23.45 -9.35 -2.21
C GLN A 513 23.97 -8.05 -2.80
N MET A 514 23.97 -6.99 -2.00
CA MET A 514 24.16 -5.61 -2.46
C MET A 514 25.03 -4.82 -1.47
N PRO A 515 25.80 -3.81 -1.92
CA PRO A 515 26.44 -2.86 -1.01
C PRO A 515 25.41 -2.19 -0.10
N SER A 516 25.76 -1.94 1.17
CA SER A 516 24.88 -1.26 2.13
C SER A 516 24.50 0.17 1.73
N THR A 517 25.22 0.77 0.78
CA THR A 517 24.99 2.10 0.23
C THR A 517 24.01 2.12 -0.96
N LEU A 518 23.46 0.98 -1.40
CA LEU A 518 22.51 0.94 -2.51
C LEU A 518 21.12 1.44 -2.08
N PRO A 519 20.53 2.46 -2.75
CA PRO A 519 19.14 2.87 -2.52
C PRO A 519 18.16 1.75 -2.84
N ALA A 520 17.08 1.62 -2.06
CA ALA A 520 16.09 0.56 -2.19
C ALA A 520 15.36 0.59 -3.54
N ALA A 521 15.04 1.78 -4.04
CA ALA A 521 14.50 2.00 -5.39
C ALA A 521 15.41 1.41 -6.49
N HIS A 522 16.75 1.48 -6.34
CA HIS A 522 17.70 0.97 -7.33
C HIS A 522 17.83 -0.56 -7.31
N ALA A 523 17.26 -1.26 -6.32
CA ALA A 523 17.19 -2.72 -6.30
C ALA A 523 15.97 -3.28 -7.07
N ASP A 524 14.95 -2.45 -7.33
CA ASP A 524 13.73 -2.84 -8.05
C ASP A 524 14.00 -3.48 -9.45
N PRO A 525 14.92 -2.96 -10.29
CA PRO A 525 15.24 -3.58 -11.59
C PRO A 525 15.73 -5.04 -11.49
N VAL A 526 16.29 -5.46 -10.35
CA VAL A 526 16.68 -6.87 -10.13
C VAL A 526 15.45 -7.77 -10.07
N ALA A 527 14.36 -7.30 -9.45
CA ALA A 527 13.09 -8.00 -9.46
C ALA A 527 12.46 -7.98 -10.87
N ARG A 528 12.51 -6.87 -11.59
CA ARG A 528 11.84 -6.75 -12.91
C ARG A 528 12.58 -7.43 -14.05
N ALA A 529 13.91 -7.58 -13.99
CA ALA A 529 14.70 -8.11 -15.10
C ALA A 529 14.21 -9.46 -15.68
N PRO A 530 13.83 -10.49 -14.88
CA PRO A 530 13.26 -11.73 -15.42
C PRO A 530 11.95 -11.54 -16.20
N LEU A 531 11.11 -10.57 -15.82
CA LEU A 531 9.87 -10.22 -16.52
C LEU A 531 10.16 -9.41 -17.80
N TRP A 532 11.08 -8.44 -17.75
CA TRP A 532 11.49 -7.66 -18.92
C TRP A 532 12.08 -8.52 -20.04
N VAL A 533 12.82 -9.60 -19.72
CA VAL A 533 13.26 -10.61 -20.70
C VAL A 533 12.09 -11.25 -21.45
N ALA A 534 10.94 -11.40 -20.80
CA ALA A 534 9.69 -11.88 -21.41
C ALA A 534 8.83 -10.76 -22.03
N LYS A 535 9.30 -9.50 -22.02
CA LYS A 535 8.55 -8.27 -22.38
C LYS A 535 7.30 -8.07 -21.50
N GLN A 536 7.41 -8.40 -20.22
CA GLN A 536 6.38 -8.29 -19.20
C GLN A 536 6.79 -7.27 -18.13
N ASP A 537 5.82 -6.59 -17.51
CA ASP A 537 6.02 -5.67 -16.38
C ASP A 537 4.72 -5.57 -15.55
N TYR A 538 4.76 -4.90 -14.40
CA TYR A 538 3.60 -4.67 -13.53
C TYR A 538 3.56 -3.23 -12.99
N PRO A 539 2.36 -2.61 -12.85
CA PRO A 539 2.25 -1.19 -12.50
C PRO A 539 2.52 -0.87 -11.03
N SER A 540 2.42 -1.85 -10.12
CA SER A 540 2.66 -1.65 -8.69
C SER A 540 4.15 -1.49 -8.35
N ILE A 541 4.43 -0.90 -7.19
CA ILE A 541 5.75 -0.99 -6.54
C ILE A 541 6.12 -2.47 -6.32
N THR A 542 7.41 -2.81 -6.37
CA THR A 542 7.90 -4.16 -6.03
C THR A 542 7.74 -4.43 -4.54
N GLY A 543 7.95 -3.42 -3.70
CA GLY A 543 7.95 -3.61 -2.26
C GLY A 543 8.01 -2.33 -1.44
N HIS A 544 7.80 -2.49 -0.14
CA HIS A 544 7.75 -1.43 0.87
C HIS A 544 8.18 -1.95 2.24
N GLY A 545 8.53 -1.08 3.18
CA GLY A 545 8.76 -1.47 4.58
C GLY A 545 7.51 -2.03 5.27
N VAL A 546 7.70 -2.81 6.34
CA VAL A 546 6.65 -3.41 7.17
C VAL A 546 6.95 -3.16 8.66
N GLY A 547 5.97 -2.61 9.38
CA GLY A 547 6.08 -2.29 10.80
C GLY A 547 5.96 -3.49 11.74
N ALA A 548 6.41 -3.33 12.99
CA ALA A 548 6.30 -4.35 14.04
C ALA A 548 5.04 -4.12 14.89
N ALA A 549 3.96 -4.81 14.52
CA ALA A 549 2.61 -4.56 15.03
C ALA A 549 2.19 -3.09 14.81
N LEU A 550 2.40 -2.59 13.59
CA LEU A 550 2.15 -1.21 13.17
C LEU A 550 1.53 -1.20 11.75
N ASN A 551 1.78 -0.18 10.95
CA ASN A 551 1.33 -0.14 9.56
C ASN A 551 2.00 -1.23 8.72
N ARG A 552 1.22 -1.84 7.82
CA ARG A 552 1.70 -2.83 6.85
C ARG A 552 2.59 -2.24 5.75
N ARG A 553 2.46 -0.93 5.49
CA ARG A 553 3.30 -0.13 4.62
C ARG A 553 4.01 0.88 5.50
N GLU A 554 5.33 0.86 5.51
CA GLU A 554 6.14 1.62 6.44
C GLU A 554 7.27 2.33 5.69
N ASP A 555 7.28 3.67 5.80
CA ASP A 555 8.42 4.51 5.40
C ASP A 555 9.66 4.18 6.26
N PRO A 556 10.88 4.36 5.75
CA PRO A 556 11.24 5.09 4.53
C PRO A 556 11.46 4.19 3.31
N VAL A 557 11.21 2.88 3.41
CA VAL A 557 11.64 1.93 2.40
C VAL A 557 10.59 1.75 1.32
N VAL A 558 10.94 2.14 0.09
CA VAL A 558 10.17 1.84 -1.13
C VAL A 558 11.08 1.22 -2.18
N ILE A 559 10.58 0.18 -2.84
CA ILE A 559 11.27 -0.56 -3.90
C ILE A 559 10.46 -0.34 -5.17
N ASP A 560 10.76 0.76 -5.85
CA ASP A 560 10.24 1.13 -7.18
C ASP A 560 11.26 2.02 -7.90
N TYR A 561 11.76 1.59 -9.05
CA TYR A 561 12.74 2.35 -9.84
C TYR A 561 12.19 3.66 -10.41
N ARG A 562 10.86 3.84 -10.39
CA ARG A 562 10.16 5.04 -10.89
C ARG A 562 10.07 6.15 -9.84
N GLN A 563 10.54 5.92 -8.62
CA GLN A 563 10.61 6.92 -7.56
C GLN A 563 12.01 7.51 -7.46
N ASP A 564 12.23 8.64 -8.15
CA ASP A 564 13.48 9.40 -8.08
C ASP A 564 13.57 10.28 -6.82
N THR A 565 12.43 10.54 -6.19
CA THR A 565 12.33 11.20 -4.88
C THR A 565 12.30 10.15 -3.79
N ASN A 566 13.19 10.28 -2.79
CA ASN A 566 13.32 9.41 -1.60
C ASN A 566 14.22 8.16 -1.75
N LEU A 567 15.49 8.37 -2.16
CA LEU A 567 16.50 7.32 -2.38
C LEU A 567 17.12 6.75 -1.08
N HIS A 568 16.29 6.21 -0.19
CA HIS A 568 16.77 5.58 1.05
C HIS A 568 17.45 4.23 0.83
N THR A 569 18.57 4.01 1.54
CA THR A 569 19.28 2.74 1.52
C THR A 569 18.65 1.73 2.48
N PHE A 570 18.79 0.44 2.18
CA PHE A 570 18.45 -0.60 3.15
C PHE A 570 19.38 -0.54 4.39
N ARG A 571 18.87 -1.01 5.54
CA ARG A 571 19.64 -1.24 6.75
C ARG A 571 19.31 -2.61 7.34
N GLU A 572 20.26 -3.21 8.04
CA GLU A 572 20.02 -4.44 8.80
C GLU A 572 18.89 -4.25 9.82
N GLY A 573 18.02 -5.25 9.94
CA GLY A 573 16.81 -5.19 10.78
C GLY A 573 15.58 -4.61 10.07
N TYR A 574 15.69 -4.11 8.83
CA TYR A 574 14.51 -3.74 8.04
C TYR A 574 13.72 -5.00 7.63
N PHE A 575 12.39 -4.92 7.68
CA PHE A 575 11.49 -5.91 7.07
C PHE A 575 10.79 -5.24 5.89
N VAL A 576 10.90 -5.85 4.70
CA VAL A 576 10.43 -5.30 3.44
C VAL A 576 9.66 -6.32 2.64
N THR A 577 8.62 -5.91 1.91
CA THR A 577 7.94 -6.80 0.96
C THR A 577 8.73 -6.95 -0.34
N SER A 578 8.51 -8.07 -1.03
CA SER A 578 8.81 -8.26 -2.45
C SER A 578 7.62 -8.98 -3.06
N GLU A 579 6.86 -8.28 -3.92
CA GLU A 579 5.56 -8.70 -4.44
C GLU A 579 5.42 -8.58 -5.99
N PRO A 580 6.34 -9.15 -6.79
CA PRO A 580 6.25 -9.10 -8.25
C PRO A 580 4.98 -9.76 -8.79
N ALA A 581 4.55 -9.30 -9.96
CA ALA A 581 3.29 -9.70 -10.57
C ALA A 581 3.36 -9.81 -12.10
N TRP A 582 2.36 -10.46 -12.69
CA TRP A 582 2.01 -10.37 -14.10
C TRP A 582 0.48 -10.36 -14.25
N TYR A 583 -0.03 -9.47 -15.09
CA TYR A 583 -1.47 -9.27 -15.29
C TYR A 583 -1.82 -9.52 -16.77
N GLU A 584 -2.33 -10.71 -17.09
CA GLU A 584 -2.67 -11.11 -18.45
C GLU A 584 -4.08 -10.59 -18.81
N PRO A 585 -4.22 -9.56 -19.68
CA PRO A 585 -5.45 -8.79 -19.78
C PRO A 585 -6.69 -9.64 -20.10
N ARG A 586 -7.70 -9.56 -19.22
CA ARG A 586 -8.98 -10.28 -19.30
C ARG A 586 -8.91 -11.81 -19.15
N LYS A 587 -7.73 -12.41 -18.85
CA LYS A 587 -7.60 -13.87 -18.67
C LYS A 587 -7.32 -14.28 -17.23
N PHE A 588 -6.18 -13.89 -16.70
CA PHE A 588 -5.67 -14.31 -15.39
C PHE A 588 -4.62 -13.32 -14.87
N GLY A 589 -4.20 -13.48 -13.62
CA GLY A 589 -3.06 -12.75 -13.08
C GLY A 589 -2.30 -13.58 -12.06
N ILE A 590 -1.00 -13.32 -11.98
CA ILE A 590 -0.10 -13.89 -10.99
C ILE A 590 0.41 -12.75 -10.11
N ARG A 591 0.39 -12.97 -8.79
CA ARG A 591 1.21 -12.21 -7.85
C ARG A 591 1.78 -13.14 -6.79
N LEU A 592 3.05 -12.95 -6.45
CA LEU A 592 3.75 -13.73 -5.43
C LEU A 592 4.43 -12.76 -4.48
N GLY A 593 4.13 -12.83 -3.19
CA GLY A 593 4.54 -11.85 -2.20
C GLY A 593 5.12 -12.48 -0.94
N ASN A 594 6.33 -12.10 -0.57
CA ASN A 594 6.97 -12.42 0.71
C ASN A 594 7.39 -11.14 1.42
N VAL A 595 7.46 -11.18 2.76
CA VAL A 595 8.28 -10.28 3.56
C VAL A 595 9.68 -10.88 3.72
N LEU A 596 10.68 -10.03 3.54
CA LEU A 596 12.10 -10.30 3.62
C LEU A 596 12.72 -9.46 4.76
N GLU A 597 13.49 -10.10 5.62
CA GLU A 597 14.35 -9.45 6.61
C GLU A 597 15.69 -9.08 5.95
N VAL A 598 16.13 -7.83 6.08
CA VAL A 598 17.46 -7.37 5.66
C VAL A 598 18.49 -7.77 6.71
N VAL A 599 19.50 -8.53 6.29
CA VAL A 599 20.57 -9.07 7.14
C VAL A 599 21.95 -8.66 6.63
N ALA A 600 22.90 -8.43 7.53
CA ALA A 600 24.27 -8.15 7.14
C ALA A 600 24.95 -9.34 6.43
N LYS A 601 25.92 -9.00 5.57
CA LYS A 601 26.86 -9.90 4.90
C LYS A 601 28.28 -9.36 5.10
N SER A 602 29.28 -10.20 4.79
CA SER A 602 30.70 -9.80 4.80
C SER A 602 30.96 -8.59 3.89
N ASN A 603 32.00 -7.81 4.20
CA ASN A 603 32.50 -6.70 3.38
C ASN A 603 31.49 -5.55 3.16
N ALA A 604 30.70 -5.21 4.18
CA ALA A 604 29.68 -4.15 4.14
C ALA A 604 28.56 -4.36 3.09
N TYR A 605 28.28 -5.63 2.76
CA TYR A 605 27.11 -5.99 1.97
C TYR A 605 25.90 -6.28 2.86
N LEU A 606 24.72 -6.15 2.28
CA LEU A 606 23.44 -6.61 2.81
C LEU A 606 22.92 -7.73 1.92
N GLY A 607 21.99 -8.52 2.46
CA GLY A 607 21.15 -9.42 1.68
C GLY A 607 19.87 -9.73 2.45
N PHE A 608 19.11 -10.70 1.96
CA PHE A 608 17.79 -11.01 2.53
C PHE A 608 17.73 -12.37 3.24
N ARG A 609 16.73 -12.51 4.12
CA ARG A 609 16.24 -13.75 4.70
C ARG A 609 14.72 -13.72 4.64
N GLU A 610 14.07 -14.72 4.06
CA GLU A 610 12.59 -14.74 4.00
C GLU A 610 11.99 -14.86 5.41
N ALA A 611 11.08 -13.96 5.77
CA ALA A 611 10.25 -14.05 6.96
C ALA A 611 8.99 -14.88 6.67
N THR A 612 8.33 -14.62 5.53
CA THR A 612 7.19 -15.41 5.04
C THR A 612 7.63 -16.83 4.64
N LEU A 613 7.13 -17.85 5.34
CA LEU A 613 7.44 -19.27 5.10
C LEU A 613 6.19 -20.04 4.65
N LEU A 614 5.74 -19.83 3.41
CA LEU A 614 4.51 -20.41 2.87
C LEU A 614 4.79 -21.03 1.49
N PRO A 615 4.41 -22.30 1.21
CA PRO A 615 4.77 -22.95 -0.05
C PRO A 615 4.29 -22.20 -1.30
N TYR A 616 5.01 -22.37 -2.39
CA TYR A 616 4.55 -22.03 -3.74
C TYR A 616 3.73 -23.19 -4.33
N GLU A 617 2.96 -22.94 -5.38
CA GLU A 617 2.07 -23.94 -6.01
C GLU A 617 2.85 -24.76 -7.05
N PRO A 618 3.21 -26.04 -6.79
CA PRO A 618 4.10 -26.78 -7.69
C PRO A 618 3.49 -27.07 -9.06
N LYS A 619 2.14 -27.12 -9.18
CA LYS A 619 1.45 -27.30 -10.46
C LYS A 619 1.69 -26.15 -11.44
N LEU A 620 2.01 -24.96 -10.92
CA LEU A 620 2.27 -23.75 -11.71
C LEU A 620 3.75 -23.57 -12.09
N ILE A 621 4.68 -24.38 -11.58
CA ILE A 621 6.12 -24.21 -11.80
C ILE A 621 6.60 -25.08 -12.98
N ASP A 622 6.97 -24.45 -14.10
CA ASP A 622 7.68 -25.11 -15.20
C ASP A 622 9.18 -25.19 -14.89
N ARG A 623 9.61 -26.36 -14.40
CA ARG A 623 11.00 -26.62 -14.02
C ARG A 623 12.01 -26.37 -15.13
N ASN A 624 11.62 -26.42 -16.40
CA ASN A 624 12.52 -26.17 -17.53
C ASN A 624 12.84 -24.68 -17.74
N LEU A 625 12.06 -23.78 -17.13
CA LEU A 625 12.30 -22.34 -17.17
C LEU A 625 13.16 -21.84 -16.00
N LEU A 626 13.40 -22.68 -14.99
CA LEU A 626 14.25 -22.36 -13.83
C LEU A 626 15.72 -22.68 -14.10
N THR A 627 16.59 -21.79 -13.63
CA THR A 627 18.04 -22.04 -13.51
C THR A 627 18.34 -22.92 -12.30
N GLU A 628 19.55 -23.49 -12.26
CA GLU A 628 20.03 -24.27 -11.10
C GLU A 628 20.09 -23.44 -9.81
N TYR A 629 20.41 -22.14 -9.90
CA TYR A 629 20.38 -21.23 -8.74
C TYR A 629 18.97 -21.05 -8.19
N GLU A 630 17.98 -20.82 -9.05
CA GLU A 630 16.57 -20.65 -8.64
C GLU A 630 15.98 -21.96 -8.09
N ILE A 631 16.36 -23.13 -8.62
CA ILE A 631 16.00 -24.44 -8.06
C ILE A 631 16.62 -24.63 -6.66
N ASN A 632 17.90 -24.30 -6.50
CA ASN A 632 18.58 -24.44 -5.21
C ASN A 632 18.00 -23.48 -4.15
N TRP A 633 17.65 -22.25 -4.53
CA TRP A 633 16.92 -21.32 -3.66
C TRP A 633 15.55 -21.86 -3.26
N LEU A 634 14.74 -22.32 -4.22
CA LEU A 634 13.41 -22.88 -3.94
C LEU A 634 13.47 -24.12 -3.03
N ASN A 635 14.47 -24.99 -3.21
CA ASN A 635 14.71 -26.13 -2.33
C ASN A 635 15.12 -25.70 -0.92
N ALA A 636 16.01 -24.71 -0.79
CA ALA A 636 16.41 -24.17 0.52
C ALA A 636 15.24 -23.48 1.24
N TYR A 637 14.41 -22.75 0.51
CA TYR A 637 13.18 -22.15 1.01
C TYR A 637 12.18 -23.21 1.50
N ASN A 638 11.90 -24.23 0.69
CA ASN A 638 11.03 -25.35 1.04
C ASN A 638 11.55 -26.11 2.29
N GLU A 639 12.86 -26.33 2.38
CA GLU A 639 13.49 -26.97 3.54
C GLU A 639 13.38 -26.11 4.81
N ARG A 640 13.46 -24.78 4.70
CA ARG A 640 13.17 -23.86 5.82
C ARG A 640 11.70 -23.94 6.26
N ILE A 641 10.74 -24.03 5.34
CA ILE A 641 9.32 -24.22 5.70
C ILE A 641 9.17 -25.52 6.49
N ARG A 642 9.70 -26.63 5.98
CA ARG A 642 9.64 -27.94 6.64
C ARG A 642 10.23 -27.92 8.06
N LYS A 643 11.36 -27.26 8.26
CA LYS A 643 12.05 -27.16 9.56
C LYS A 643 11.45 -26.15 10.54
N THR A 644 10.64 -25.18 10.07
CA THR A 644 10.12 -24.10 10.93
C THR A 644 8.62 -24.21 11.14
N VAL A 645 7.86 -24.39 10.05
CA VAL A 645 6.39 -24.48 10.05
C VAL A 645 5.93 -25.92 10.29
N GLY A 646 6.72 -26.92 9.87
CA GLY A 646 6.41 -28.34 10.09
C GLY A 646 6.24 -28.72 11.57
N PRO A 647 7.17 -28.37 12.47
CA PRO A 647 7.02 -28.61 13.91
C PRO A 647 5.78 -27.91 14.50
N GLU A 648 5.60 -26.61 14.23
CA GLU A 648 4.47 -25.83 14.75
C GLU A 648 3.10 -26.40 14.29
N LEU A 649 3.00 -26.90 13.05
CA LEU A 649 1.78 -27.60 12.59
C LEU A 649 1.51 -28.89 13.39
N ASN A 650 2.54 -29.67 13.72
CA ASN A 650 2.39 -30.87 14.54
C ASN A 650 2.07 -30.54 16.00
N ASP A 651 2.69 -29.50 16.56
CA ASP A 651 2.46 -29.04 17.94
C ASP A 651 1.03 -28.48 18.12
N GLN A 652 0.44 -27.89 17.06
CA GLN A 652 -0.98 -27.51 17.01
C GLN A 652 -1.92 -28.67 16.61
N GLY A 653 -1.40 -29.89 16.40
CA GLY A 653 -2.19 -31.09 16.03
C GLY A 653 -2.67 -31.15 14.58
N LEU A 654 -2.26 -30.21 13.73
CA LEU A 654 -2.69 -30.02 12.33
C LEU A 654 -1.97 -31.00 11.37
N THR A 655 -2.12 -32.30 11.64
CA THR A 655 -1.37 -33.38 10.97
C THR A 655 -1.68 -33.49 9.47
N ASP A 656 -2.92 -33.25 9.06
CA ASP A 656 -3.34 -33.21 7.66
C ASP A 656 -2.71 -32.02 6.91
N VAL A 657 -2.69 -30.85 7.53
CA VAL A 657 -2.03 -29.64 7.02
C VAL A 657 -0.52 -29.82 6.94
N TYR A 658 0.09 -30.52 7.91
CA TYR A 658 1.50 -30.92 7.86
C TYR A 658 1.82 -31.77 6.62
N TYR A 659 1.04 -32.84 6.37
CA TYR A 659 1.26 -33.68 5.17
C TYR A 659 0.99 -32.92 3.86
N TRP A 660 -0.02 -32.02 3.84
CA TRP A 660 -0.25 -31.12 2.70
C TRP A 660 0.98 -30.22 2.43
N MET A 661 1.52 -29.59 3.47
CA MET A 661 2.71 -28.74 3.38
C MET A 661 3.93 -29.56 2.91
N MET A 662 4.14 -30.76 3.44
CA MET A 662 5.22 -31.66 3.02
C MET A 662 5.14 -32.02 1.53
N ASN A 663 3.93 -32.24 1.00
CA ASN A 663 3.67 -32.50 -0.42
C ASN A 663 3.92 -31.26 -1.31
N LYS A 664 3.52 -30.06 -0.86
CA LYS A 664 3.80 -28.80 -1.59
C LYS A 664 5.29 -28.42 -1.60
N THR A 665 6.08 -28.95 -0.66
CA THR A 665 7.51 -28.61 -0.47
C THR A 665 8.49 -29.70 -0.94
N ILE A 666 8.07 -30.61 -1.82
CA ILE A 666 8.94 -31.67 -2.36
C ILE A 666 10.20 -31.09 -3.03
N HIS A 667 11.36 -31.69 -2.72
CA HIS A 667 12.66 -31.33 -3.30
C HIS A 667 12.68 -31.55 -4.82
N ILE A 668 13.21 -30.59 -5.56
CA ILE A 668 13.36 -30.63 -7.01
C ILE A 668 14.82 -30.91 -7.36
N GLU A 669 15.10 -32.03 -8.01
CA GLU A 669 16.49 -32.34 -8.43
C GLU A 669 16.99 -31.36 -9.52
N PRO A 670 18.16 -30.75 -9.35
CA PRO A 670 18.79 -29.93 -10.38
C PRO A 670 19.15 -30.72 -11.64
N PRO A 671 19.05 -30.13 -12.85
CA PRO A 671 19.44 -30.77 -14.11
C PRO A 671 20.89 -31.30 -14.12
N SER A 672 21.80 -30.65 -13.39
CA SER A 672 23.20 -31.05 -13.24
C SER A 672 23.37 -32.41 -12.54
N LYS A 673 22.58 -32.68 -11.49
CA LYS A 673 22.59 -33.96 -10.76
C LYS A 673 21.91 -35.06 -11.56
N ALA A 674 20.79 -34.77 -12.22
CA ALA A 674 20.12 -35.70 -13.11
C ALA A 674 21.06 -36.20 -14.24
N ARG A 675 21.83 -35.28 -14.86
CA ARG A 675 22.86 -35.63 -15.84
C ARG A 675 24.02 -36.45 -15.27
N LYS A 676 24.44 -36.21 -14.02
CA LYS A 676 25.45 -37.05 -13.35
C LYS A 676 24.97 -38.48 -13.16
N MET A 677 23.72 -38.68 -12.72
CA MET A 677 23.13 -40.02 -12.56
C MET A 677 23.08 -40.77 -13.91
N THR A 678 22.56 -40.16 -14.98
CA THR A 678 22.52 -40.81 -16.30
C THR A 678 23.92 -41.11 -16.86
N SER A 679 24.90 -40.22 -16.67
CA SER A 679 26.30 -40.48 -17.06
C SER A 679 26.97 -41.59 -16.25
N SER A 680 26.55 -41.81 -15.00
CA SER A 680 27.04 -42.90 -14.15
C SER A 680 26.40 -44.24 -14.52
N ALA A 681 25.12 -44.22 -14.94
CA ALA A 681 24.42 -45.39 -15.45
C ALA A 681 25.01 -45.85 -16.80
N SER A 682 25.22 -44.93 -17.76
CA SER A 682 25.84 -45.29 -19.04
C SER A 682 27.28 -45.75 -18.89
N LYS A 683 28.06 -45.18 -17.95
CA LYS A 683 29.39 -45.72 -17.61
C LYS A 683 29.32 -47.15 -17.05
N ARG A 684 28.33 -47.49 -16.22
CA ARG A 684 28.14 -48.86 -15.74
C ARG A 684 27.78 -49.82 -16.88
N GLU A 685 26.87 -49.45 -17.76
CA GLU A 685 26.50 -50.25 -18.96
C GLU A 685 27.68 -50.45 -19.92
N ILE A 686 28.51 -49.42 -20.13
CA ILE A 686 29.73 -49.55 -20.95
C ILE A 686 30.73 -50.51 -20.29
N THR A 687 30.90 -50.50 -18.96
CA THR A 687 31.76 -51.48 -18.28
C THR A 687 31.23 -52.92 -18.33
N THR A 688 29.91 -53.15 -18.27
CA THR A 688 29.35 -54.51 -18.42
C THR A 688 29.36 -54.99 -19.86
N LEU A 689 29.22 -54.10 -20.84
CA LEU A 689 29.40 -54.45 -22.26
C LEU A 689 30.86 -54.80 -22.58
N PHE A 690 31.84 -54.07 -22.04
CA PHE A 690 33.26 -54.40 -22.22
C PHE A 690 33.67 -55.72 -21.56
N SER A 691 33.17 -56.05 -20.37
CA SER A 691 33.48 -57.34 -19.73
C SER A 691 32.82 -58.53 -20.43
N CYS A 692 31.62 -58.37 -20.98
CA CYS A 692 31.01 -59.37 -21.88
C CYS A 692 31.80 -59.55 -23.19
N LEU A 693 32.31 -58.47 -23.78
CA LEU A 693 33.08 -58.56 -25.04
C LEU A 693 34.40 -59.34 -24.86
N ILE A 694 35.10 -59.13 -23.74
CA ILE A 694 36.35 -59.82 -23.41
C ILE A 694 36.12 -61.33 -23.17
N MET A 695 35.01 -61.69 -22.51
CA MET A 695 34.59 -63.10 -22.36
C MET A 695 34.32 -63.75 -23.73
N LEU A 696 33.61 -63.06 -24.63
CA LEU A 696 33.32 -63.57 -25.98
C LEU A 696 34.58 -63.75 -26.86
N THR A 697 35.57 -62.86 -26.77
CA THR A 697 36.85 -63.04 -27.49
C THR A 697 37.70 -64.20 -26.98
N THR A 698 37.43 -64.72 -25.78
CA THR A 698 38.18 -65.83 -25.18
C THR A 698 37.59 -67.21 -25.54
N ILE A 699 36.37 -67.26 -26.08
CA ILE A 699 35.66 -68.50 -26.44
C ILE A 699 35.83 -68.88 -27.93
N ILE A 700 36.38 -67.99 -28.77
CA ILE A 700 36.62 -68.24 -30.22
C ILE A 700 38.07 -68.74 -30.48
N LYS A 701 38.73 -69.29 -29.46
CA LYS A 701 40.03 -69.98 -29.56
C LYS A 701 40.06 -71.27 -28.74
N PHE A 702 39.15 -72.19 -29.04
CA PHE A 702 39.28 -73.63 -28.80
C PHE A 702 38.49 -74.39 -29.87
#